data_AF-A0AAW6U5G2-F1
#
_entry.id   AF-A0AAW6U5G2-F1
#
_cell.length_a   1.000
_cell.length_b   1.000
_cell.length_c   1.000
_cell.angle_alpha   90.00
_cell.angle_beta   90.00
_cell.angle_gamma   90.00
#
_symmetry.space_group_name_H-M   'P 1'
#
loop_
_entity.id
_entity.type
_entity.pdbx_description
1 polymer ?
#
loop_
_entity_poly.entity_id
_entity_poly.type
_entity_poly.pdbx_seq_one_letter_code
_entity_poly.pdbx_strand_id
1 'polypeptide(L)'
;MGTRHWVWVVAAVVVLSVCSGLVWAKAYRLTVAGERMEFVAQPERGYVVKVPARSGGFYSLAGLPALDTENARRVGGRDRRGVWTVENEGPAGRNEEMIRSLRAGGHATYAAPLFSCGGETVAVIPEIVIRVRPEVDTRQVHFLCKSLALAVIKPMEFTTREYLLEVLGPDAEAVFAAVEQLKEVDVIEWACPNTAMRPKLAGQTTPNQVAWSGQLRSMTAGEETERTGVFPNDEYFPMQWHLYNTGQSGGTPGADIRAPEAWEITTGDPNIVIAVCDSGVEADHPDLVGNMVSGYDFADHDAEPADEFGHGTYCAGLIAARGNNRIGVVGVAWNSKIIPTRWMGSRPDGTLYGATEADTASAFRWAANNAADVLSNSWGFSRNPTPIIHSAIVDVTMTGGIGRRGKGCVVLFAAAGDAYAYPWKYAEVIAVGATDHNDIWCSYSSSGHELDMVAPSGWQSTDADWDDSQGRGALWSTDLSGPRGWNVDFDPSILDYTYGGGTSSSCAVVAGVAALVLSVNPYLTNEEVRFILYRSAKDLGEPGRDDYYGWGRVDARAAVEIALNGFPLIYVDDDGPNDPGPGDSAISNPNENGSAEHPFDAIQKAIDYAFPGETIVLLDGRYSGLGNIDIDFAGKGITVCSENGPQNCIVDCLGQGRGFDFQNGEGVETVLQGITITGGKGTNGAAIQIKGSSPTIRNCVLTGNSASMGGGGLAISGDSQPVIANCLFAANSALLGSAVNAQTTADIKLTNCTLVHNTAVMAGGAVSVSGAISVELGNCILWDNGAAPIFGSATATYCNIQGGWPGEGNLDGDPLFADPANGDYHLKSQAGRWDPVNGSWVVDEVTSPFIDAGDPAVSVGDEPEPNGGRINMGAYGGTPQASKSP
;
A
#
# COMPACT_ATOMS: atom_id res chain seq x y z
N MET A 1 22.40 41.23 29.91
CA MET A 1 23.87 41.34 29.76
C MET A 1 24.42 39.94 29.58
N GLY A 2 25.09 39.69 28.44
CA GLY A 2 25.62 38.37 28.09
C GLY A 2 25.47 38.05 26.60
N THR A 3 25.89 38.95 25.72
CA THR A 3 26.02 38.72 24.27
C THR A 3 27.10 37.65 24.02
N ARG A 4 26.69 36.41 23.75
CA ARG A 4 27.58 35.41 23.14
C ARG A 4 27.50 35.55 21.63
N HIS A 5 28.52 36.20 21.06
CA HIS A 5 28.84 36.10 19.64
C HIS A 5 29.26 34.65 19.35
N TRP A 6 28.42 33.92 18.63
CA TRP A 6 28.82 32.67 17.99
C TRP A 6 29.62 33.04 16.74
N VAL A 7 30.93 33.04 16.91
CA VAL A 7 31.91 33.11 15.83
C VAL A 7 31.87 31.77 15.10
N TRP A 8 31.74 31.85 13.78
CA TRP A 8 31.78 30.75 12.82
C TRP A 8 32.98 29.82 13.06
N VAL A 9 32.73 28.57 13.41
CA VAL A 9 33.67 27.47 13.24
C VAL A 9 32.88 26.29 12.68
N VAL A 10 32.78 26.24 11.35
CA VAL A 10 32.35 25.03 10.64
C VAL A 10 33.57 24.11 10.58
N ALA A 11 33.57 23.06 11.38
CA ALA A 11 34.47 21.93 11.20
C ALA A 11 33.93 21.04 10.05
N ALA A 12 33.98 21.56 8.83
CA ALA A 12 33.90 20.72 7.65
C ALA A 12 35.28 20.06 7.51
N VAL A 13 35.32 18.74 7.31
CA VAL A 13 36.52 18.04 6.84
C VAL A 13 36.79 18.53 5.41
N VAL A 14 37.49 19.66 5.31
CA VAL A 14 38.04 20.20 4.08
C VAL A 14 39.29 19.39 3.77
N VAL A 15 39.23 18.53 2.76
CA VAL A 15 40.45 18.04 2.11
C VAL A 15 41.10 19.23 1.42
N LEU A 16 42.25 19.64 1.95
CA LEU A 16 43.11 20.69 1.43
C LEU A 16 43.54 20.40 -0.02
N SER A 17 43.18 21.31 -0.93
CA SER A 17 44.05 21.69 -2.05
C SER A 17 43.79 23.15 -2.40
N VAL A 18 44.57 24.05 -1.79
CA VAL A 18 44.77 25.41 -2.27
C VAL A 18 46.15 25.44 -2.88
N CYS A 19 46.25 25.28 -4.19
CA CYS A 19 47.33 25.81 -5.05
C CYS A 19 47.08 25.41 -6.52
N SER A 20 46.42 26.32 -7.26
CA SER A 20 46.47 26.56 -8.72
C SER A 20 45.05 26.89 -9.23
N GLY A 21 44.95 27.96 -10.03
CA GLY A 21 43.70 28.60 -10.45
C GLY A 21 42.90 27.85 -11.52
N LEU A 22 42.74 26.54 -11.39
CA LEU A 22 41.77 25.74 -12.14
C LEU A 22 41.30 24.59 -11.24
N VAL A 23 40.04 24.19 -11.44
CA VAL A 23 39.36 22.99 -10.89
C VAL A 23 38.43 23.24 -9.68
N TRP A 24 37.19 23.66 -9.97
CA TRP A 24 36.02 23.45 -9.09
C TRP A 24 35.56 21.97 -9.14
N ALA A 25 36.38 21.04 -8.66
CA ALA A 25 35.93 19.68 -8.34
C ALA A 25 35.49 19.63 -6.87
N LYS A 26 34.50 20.45 -6.49
CA LYS A 26 33.99 20.49 -5.12
C LYS A 26 32.78 19.55 -5.01
N ALA A 27 32.89 18.55 -4.13
CA ALA A 27 31.80 17.66 -3.78
C ALA A 27 31.30 17.98 -2.36
N TYR A 28 29.98 17.98 -2.18
CA TYR A 28 29.31 18.17 -0.89
C TYR A 28 28.57 16.89 -0.54
N ARG A 29 28.77 16.41 0.68
CA ARG A 29 28.09 15.20 1.18
C ARG A 29 27.17 15.61 2.31
N LEU A 30 25.89 15.27 2.17
CA LEU A 30 24.86 15.50 3.18
C LEU A 30 24.33 14.15 3.66
N THR A 31 23.83 14.13 4.90
CA THR A 31 22.97 13.04 5.36
C THR A 31 21.60 13.61 5.68
N VAL A 32 20.61 13.24 4.86
CA VAL A 32 19.26 13.79 4.88
C VAL A 32 18.30 12.64 5.15
N ALA A 33 17.56 12.69 6.27
CA ALA A 33 16.66 11.62 6.72
C ALA A 33 17.31 10.21 6.75
N GLY A 34 18.61 10.14 7.09
CA GLY A 34 19.38 8.88 7.11
C GLY A 34 20.07 8.51 5.79
N GLU A 35 19.67 9.14 4.68
CA GLU A 35 20.22 8.89 3.35
C GLU A 35 21.45 9.76 3.06
N ARG A 36 22.48 9.17 2.44
CA ARG A 36 23.68 9.91 2.02
C ARG A 36 23.50 10.45 0.61
N MET A 37 23.59 11.77 0.46
CA MET A 37 23.55 12.44 -0.84
C MET A 37 24.89 13.10 -1.13
N GLU A 38 25.42 12.91 -2.34
CA GLU A 38 26.64 13.58 -2.81
C GLU A 38 26.30 14.50 -3.99
N PHE A 39 26.66 15.77 -3.86
CA PHE A 39 26.49 16.82 -4.87
C PHE A 39 27.86 17.22 -5.40
N VAL A 40 28.16 16.89 -6.64
CA VAL A 40 29.44 17.21 -7.30
C VAL A 40 29.23 18.39 -8.23
N ALA A 41 29.98 19.48 -8.08
CA ALA A 41 29.86 20.63 -8.97
C ALA A 41 30.13 20.25 -10.45
N GLN A 42 29.32 20.80 -11.36
CA GLN A 42 29.36 20.60 -12.81
C GLN A 42 29.28 21.95 -13.55
N PRO A 43 30.28 22.86 -13.37
CA PRO A 43 30.27 24.16 -14.03
C PRO A 43 30.23 24.07 -15.57
N GLU A 44 30.73 22.99 -16.16
CA GLU A 44 30.63 22.70 -17.59
C GLU A 44 29.19 22.49 -18.10
N ARG A 45 28.24 22.15 -17.22
CA ARG A 45 26.83 21.95 -17.58
C ARG A 45 25.99 23.23 -17.47
N GLY A 46 26.43 24.20 -16.69
CA GLY A 46 25.70 25.45 -16.51
C GLY A 46 25.79 26.05 -15.11
N TYR A 47 24.87 26.97 -14.81
CA TYR A 47 24.77 27.64 -13.52
C TYR A 47 23.33 28.03 -13.17
N VAL A 48 23.11 28.32 -11.89
CA VAL A 48 21.88 28.90 -11.35
C VAL A 48 22.19 30.29 -10.79
N VAL A 49 21.23 31.21 -10.91
CA VAL A 49 21.38 32.59 -10.44
C VAL A 49 20.07 33.11 -9.84
N LYS A 50 20.16 33.86 -8.74
CA LYS A 50 19.08 34.70 -8.22
C LYS A 50 19.39 36.18 -8.46
N VAL A 51 18.56 36.83 -9.25
CA VAL A 51 18.68 38.24 -9.61
C VAL A 51 17.77 39.10 -8.72
N PRO A 52 18.25 40.23 -8.16
CA PRO A 52 17.45 41.09 -7.30
C PRO A 52 16.18 41.61 -8.00
N ALA A 53 15.05 41.64 -7.30
CA ALA A 53 13.77 42.10 -7.88
C ALA A 53 13.78 43.55 -8.43
N ARG A 54 14.74 44.38 -8.02
CA ARG A 54 14.88 45.79 -8.46
C ARG A 54 15.70 45.97 -9.74
N SER A 55 16.29 44.91 -10.30
CA SER A 55 17.20 45.01 -11.44
C SER A 55 16.53 45.02 -12.82
N GLY A 56 15.20 44.87 -12.93
CA GLY A 56 14.55 44.65 -14.23
C GLY A 56 14.53 43.19 -14.70
N GLY A 57 14.90 42.23 -13.83
CA GLY A 57 14.84 40.78 -14.11
C GLY A 57 16.13 40.20 -14.69
N PHE A 58 16.13 38.93 -15.07
CA PHE A 58 17.33 38.27 -15.63
C PHE A 58 17.75 38.87 -16.97
N TYR A 59 16.80 39.19 -17.85
CA TYR A 59 17.09 39.76 -19.18
C TYR A 59 17.69 41.16 -19.15
N SER A 60 17.59 41.89 -18.03
CA SER A 60 18.30 43.17 -17.90
C SER A 60 19.82 43.00 -17.78
N LEU A 61 20.29 41.78 -17.54
CA LEU A 61 21.71 41.40 -17.51
C LEU A 61 22.29 41.08 -18.89
N ALA A 62 21.50 41.13 -19.98
CA ALA A 62 21.93 40.77 -21.34
C ALA A 62 23.17 41.53 -21.87
N GLY A 63 23.55 42.65 -21.24
CA GLY A 63 24.80 43.38 -21.53
C GLY A 63 26.07 42.75 -20.96
N LEU A 64 25.98 41.70 -20.12
CA LEU A 64 27.14 40.99 -19.59
C LEU A 64 27.74 40.05 -20.66
N PRO A 65 29.05 40.17 -20.96
CA PRO A 65 29.72 39.26 -21.88
C PRO A 65 29.56 37.80 -21.43
N ALA A 66 29.25 36.90 -22.35
CA ALA A 66 29.04 35.46 -22.13
C ALA A 66 27.75 35.03 -21.39
N LEU A 67 26.85 35.96 -21.02
CA LEU A 67 25.54 35.61 -20.47
C LEU A 67 24.71 34.90 -21.55
N ASP A 68 24.19 33.73 -21.20
CA ASP A 68 23.36 32.94 -22.10
C ASP A 68 21.89 33.16 -21.76
N THR A 69 21.22 33.97 -22.58
CA THR A 69 19.80 34.29 -22.42
C THR A 69 18.88 33.33 -23.16
N GLU A 70 19.43 32.56 -24.10
CA GLU A 70 18.70 31.59 -24.91
C GLU A 70 18.40 30.32 -24.11
N ASN A 71 19.38 29.87 -23.32
CA ASN A 71 19.27 28.69 -22.45
C ASN A 71 18.84 29.03 -21.01
N ALA A 72 18.49 30.28 -20.75
CA ALA A 72 17.99 30.70 -19.45
C ALA A 72 16.52 30.27 -19.26
N ARG A 73 16.22 29.61 -18.15
CA ARG A 73 14.87 29.22 -17.75
C ARG A 73 14.58 29.69 -16.35
N ARG A 74 13.36 30.18 -16.12
CA ARG A 74 12.94 30.58 -14.79
C ARG A 74 12.65 29.31 -13.99
N VAL A 75 13.13 29.27 -12.75
CA VAL A 75 12.63 28.25 -11.80
C VAL A 75 11.29 28.76 -11.26
N GLY A 76 10.23 28.01 -11.56
CA GLY A 76 8.82 28.36 -11.30
C GLY A 76 8.51 28.69 -9.82
N GLY A 77 7.33 29.28 -9.57
CA GLY A 77 6.84 29.66 -8.24
C GLY A 77 6.36 31.10 -8.17
N ARG A 78 5.11 31.36 -7.76
CA ARG A 78 4.65 32.75 -7.48
C ARG A 78 5.49 33.45 -6.40
N ASP A 79 5.98 32.65 -5.45
CA ASP A 79 6.80 33.10 -4.32
C ASP A 79 8.30 33.11 -4.66
N ARG A 80 8.72 32.33 -5.68
CA ARG A 80 10.11 32.22 -6.14
C ARG A 80 10.42 33.25 -7.23
N ARG A 81 10.77 34.46 -6.79
CA ARG A 81 11.09 35.57 -7.70
C ARG A 81 12.58 35.65 -8.01
N GLY A 82 12.89 35.71 -9.30
CA GLY A 82 14.22 36.04 -9.80
C GLY A 82 15.23 34.90 -9.81
N VAL A 83 14.82 33.63 -9.61
CA VAL A 83 15.70 32.46 -9.71
C VAL A 83 15.65 31.89 -11.14
N TRP A 84 16.80 31.68 -11.73
CA TRP A 84 16.96 31.20 -13.10
C TRP A 84 18.04 30.12 -13.17
N THR A 85 17.79 29.08 -13.96
CA THR A 85 18.82 28.14 -14.40
C THR A 85 19.28 28.53 -15.80
N VAL A 86 20.57 28.34 -16.06
CA VAL A 86 21.17 28.50 -17.38
C VAL A 86 21.93 27.23 -17.68
N GLU A 87 21.47 26.51 -18.68
CA GLU A 87 22.03 25.21 -19.06
C GLU A 87 22.70 25.31 -20.42
N ASN A 88 24.01 25.51 -20.40
CA ASN A 88 24.79 25.84 -21.58
C ASN A 88 26.08 25.02 -21.58
N GLU A 89 25.96 23.78 -22.04
CA GLU A 89 27.08 22.83 -22.07
C GLU A 89 28.29 23.43 -22.79
N GLY A 90 29.44 23.40 -22.11
CA GLY A 90 30.64 24.03 -22.62
C GLY A 90 31.80 23.96 -21.64
N PRO A 91 32.93 24.62 -21.95
CA PRO A 91 34.10 24.59 -21.08
C PRO A 91 33.75 25.17 -19.69
N ALA A 92 34.03 24.41 -18.62
CA ALA A 92 33.81 24.81 -17.23
C ALA A 92 34.24 26.25 -16.91
N GLY A 93 35.39 26.67 -17.45
CA GLY A 93 35.94 28.01 -17.24
C GLY A 93 35.01 29.17 -17.62
N ARG A 94 34.14 28.99 -18.63
CA ARG A 94 33.17 30.02 -19.06
C ARG A 94 32.15 30.32 -17.96
N ASN A 95 31.49 29.28 -17.46
CA ASN A 95 30.44 29.43 -16.46
C ASN A 95 31.01 29.78 -15.09
N GLU A 96 32.20 29.30 -14.75
CA GLU A 96 32.92 29.74 -13.55
C GLU A 96 33.20 31.25 -13.56
N GLU A 97 33.68 31.79 -14.68
CA GLU A 97 33.93 33.23 -14.84
C GLU A 97 32.63 34.04 -14.79
N MET A 98 31.54 33.52 -15.38
CA MET A 98 30.22 34.12 -15.28
C MET A 98 29.72 34.19 -13.83
N ILE A 99 29.77 33.09 -13.09
CA ILE A 99 29.38 33.06 -11.67
C ILE A 99 30.19 34.08 -10.86
N ARG A 100 31.51 34.15 -11.06
CA ARG A 100 32.36 35.15 -10.39
C ARG A 100 31.94 36.57 -10.75
N SER A 101 31.67 36.84 -12.02
CA SER A 101 31.27 38.17 -12.51
C SER A 101 29.91 38.60 -11.94
N LEU A 102 28.94 37.68 -11.89
CA LEU A 102 27.62 37.93 -11.31
C LEU A 102 27.69 38.29 -9.83
N ARG A 103 28.54 37.58 -9.07
CA ARG A 103 28.74 37.85 -7.64
C ARG A 103 29.55 39.14 -7.40
N ALA A 104 30.67 39.32 -8.09
CA ALA A 104 31.56 40.47 -7.90
C ALA A 104 30.93 41.79 -8.34
N GLY A 105 30.12 41.77 -9.41
CA GLY A 105 29.39 42.94 -9.90
C GLY A 105 28.13 43.30 -9.11
N GLY A 106 27.75 42.51 -8.10
CA GLY A 106 26.51 42.71 -7.35
C GLY A 106 25.24 42.53 -8.18
N HIS A 107 25.35 41.83 -9.32
CA HIS A 107 24.24 41.58 -10.24
C HIS A 107 23.32 40.46 -9.75
N ALA A 108 23.82 39.58 -8.89
CA ALA A 108 23.10 38.46 -8.31
C ALA A 108 23.21 38.45 -6.78
N THR A 109 22.12 38.07 -6.11
CA THR A 109 22.15 37.77 -4.66
C THR A 109 22.60 36.34 -4.40
N TYR A 110 22.51 35.47 -5.40
CA TYR A 110 22.96 34.08 -5.35
C TYR A 110 23.43 33.66 -6.74
N ALA A 111 24.54 32.93 -6.84
CA ALA A 111 24.91 32.24 -8.07
C ALA A 111 25.68 30.97 -7.72
N ALA A 112 25.44 29.85 -8.39
CA ALA A 112 26.16 28.59 -8.17
C ALA A 112 26.26 27.79 -9.48
N PRO A 113 27.26 26.91 -9.65
CA PRO A 113 27.26 25.97 -10.77
C PRO A 113 26.07 25.01 -10.65
N LEU A 114 25.73 24.32 -11.73
CA LEU A 114 24.90 23.11 -11.62
C LEU A 114 25.70 22.00 -10.93
N PHE A 115 25.01 20.99 -10.42
CA PHE A 115 25.60 19.86 -9.71
C PHE A 115 25.18 18.54 -10.34
N SER A 116 25.99 17.50 -10.18
CA SER A 116 25.60 16.11 -10.35
C SER A 116 25.24 15.53 -8.98
N CYS A 117 24.08 14.91 -8.86
CA CYS A 117 23.68 14.13 -7.69
C CYS A 117 23.09 12.81 -8.16
N GLY A 118 23.68 11.66 -7.78
CA GLY A 118 23.24 10.34 -8.24
C GLY A 118 23.23 10.20 -9.78
N GLY A 119 24.16 10.88 -10.47
CA GLY A 119 24.24 10.89 -11.93
C GLY A 119 23.32 11.91 -12.63
N GLU A 120 22.44 12.60 -11.89
CA GLU A 120 21.52 13.60 -12.43
C GLU A 120 22.02 15.03 -12.30
N THR A 121 21.75 15.85 -13.31
CA THR A 121 22.03 17.29 -13.25
C THR A 121 20.94 18.00 -12.45
N VAL A 122 21.34 18.63 -11.35
CA VAL A 122 20.47 19.34 -10.43
C VAL A 122 20.96 20.76 -10.19
N ALA A 123 20.04 21.70 -10.10
CA ALA A 123 20.28 23.06 -9.65
C ALA A 123 19.94 23.16 -8.16
N VAL A 124 20.97 23.42 -7.35
CA VAL A 124 20.79 23.78 -5.94
C VAL A 124 20.42 25.25 -5.88
N ILE A 125 19.15 25.53 -5.58
CA ILE A 125 18.62 26.90 -5.49
C ILE A 125 18.78 27.44 -4.05
N PRO A 126 18.65 28.77 -3.79
CA PRO A 126 18.82 29.33 -2.45
C PRO A 126 17.62 29.05 -1.52
N GLU A 127 17.17 27.80 -1.49
CA GLU A 127 16.01 27.36 -0.74
C GLU A 127 16.26 25.99 -0.10
N ILE A 128 15.66 25.79 1.07
CA ILE A 128 15.64 24.52 1.77
C ILE A 128 14.22 24.22 2.22
N VAL A 129 13.93 22.94 2.42
CA VAL A 129 12.69 22.49 3.05
C VAL A 129 13.05 21.86 4.38
N ILE A 130 12.26 22.16 5.39
CA ILE A 130 12.35 21.51 6.70
C ILE A 130 11.04 20.79 7.01
N ARG A 131 11.14 19.69 7.74
CA ARG A 131 10.01 19.09 8.47
C ARG A 131 10.24 19.20 9.96
N VAL A 132 9.20 19.65 10.67
CA VAL A 132 9.23 19.84 12.13
C VAL A 132 8.45 18.73 12.84
N ARG A 133 8.80 18.49 14.11
CA ARG A 133 8.04 17.57 14.98
C ARG A 133 6.59 18.06 15.16
N PRO A 134 5.61 17.16 15.42
CA PRO A 134 4.20 17.51 15.48
C PRO A 134 3.84 18.63 16.47
N GLU A 135 4.61 18.76 17.55
CA GLU A 135 4.42 19.75 18.63
C GLU A 135 4.92 21.16 18.29
N VAL A 136 5.56 21.37 17.13
CA VAL A 136 6.23 22.62 16.78
C VAL A 136 5.29 23.54 16.01
N ASP A 137 5.06 24.74 16.53
CA ASP A 137 4.22 25.75 15.87
C ASP A 137 5.02 26.70 14.93
N THR A 138 4.29 27.41 14.07
CA THR A 138 4.89 28.36 13.11
C THR A 138 5.71 29.48 13.78
N ARG A 139 5.39 29.88 15.02
CA ARG A 139 6.15 30.92 15.73
C ARG A 139 7.53 30.41 16.13
N GLN A 140 7.62 29.15 16.55
CA GLN A 140 8.90 28.50 16.84
C GLN A 140 9.77 28.40 15.58
N VAL A 141 9.17 28.09 14.42
CA VAL A 141 9.88 28.08 13.12
C VAL A 141 10.42 29.47 12.77
N HIS A 142 9.61 30.53 12.92
CA HIS A 142 10.08 31.90 12.69
C HIS A 142 11.21 32.31 13.64
N PHE A 143 11.18 31.86 14.90
CA PHE A 143 12.25 32.12 15.86
C PHE A 143 13.56 31.42 15.44
N LEU A 144 13.48 30.16 15.04
CA LEU A 144 14.61 29.39 14.52
C LEU A 144 15.24 30.07 13.29
N CYS A 145 14.40 30.48 12.33
CA CYS A 145 14.86 31.13 11.10
C CYS A 145 15.65 32.43 11.38
N LYS A 146 15.17 33.25 12.34
CA LYS A 146 15.86 34.48 12.77
C LYS A 146 17.26 34.22 13.32
N SER A 147 17.49 33.08 13.96
CA SER A 147 18.80 32.72 14.53
C SER A 147 19.81 32.17 13.51
N LEU A 148 19.35 31.72 12.34
CA LEU A 148 20.19 31.00 11.35
C LEU A 148 20.31 31.73 9.99
N ALA A 149 19.95 33.02 9.93
CA ALA A 149 19.93 33.79 8.68
C ALA A 149 19.08 33.15 7.57
N LEU A 150 17.95 32.57 7.96
CA LEU A 150 16.93 32.01 7.06
C LEU A 150 15.69 32.91 7.06
N ALA A 151 14.96 32.90 5.95
CA ALA A 151 13.64 33.54 5.88
C ALA A 151 12.58 32.49 5.54
N VAL A 152 11.46 32.49 6.27
CA VAL A 152 10.31 31.65 5.90
C VAL A 152 9.70 32.23 4.62
N ILE A 153 9.69 31.44 3.54
CA ILE A 153 8.95 31.78 2.32
C ILE A 153 7.48 31.50 2.58
N LYS A 154 7.15 30.24 2.86
CA LYS A 154 5.79 29.80 3.21
C LYS A 154 5.80 28.47 3.98
N PRO A 155 4.76 28.18 4.79
CA PRO A 155 4.38 26.81 5.07
C PRO A 155 4.11 26.08 3.74
N MET A 156 4.49 24.81 3.65
CA MET A 156 4.13 23.98 2.50
C MET A 156 2.62 23.78 2.47
N GLU A 157 2.04 23.76 1.27
CA GLU A 157 0.59 23.62 1.11
C GLU A 157 0.15 22.20 1.53
N PHE A 158 -1.04 22.10 2.13
CA PHE A 158 -1.68 20.85 2.57
C PHE A 158 -0.93 20.05 3.66
N THR A 159 0.10 20.62 4.25
CA THR A 159 0.79 20.06 5.42
C THR A 159 1.07 21.14 6.45
N THR A 160 0.96 20.79 7.73
CA THR A 160 1.27 21.71 8.84
C THR A 160 2.71 21.57 9.33
N ARG A 161 3.43 20.57 8.82
CA ARG A 161 4.71 20.11 9.35
C ARG A 161 5.91 20.53 8.53
N GLU A 162 5.69 21.07 7.33
CA GLU A 162 6.77 21.42 6.42
C GLU A 162 6.76 22.89 6.04
N TYR A 163 7.96 23.45 5.87
CA TYR A 163 8.16 24.86 5.55
C TYR A 163 9.22 25.00 4.46
N LEU A 164 8.93 25.84 3.47
CA LEU A 164 9.89 26.30 2.47
C LEU A 164 10.60 27.55 3.00
N LEU A 165 11.92 27.50 3.07
CA LEU A 165 12.75 28.56 3.61
C LEU A 165 13.74 29.07 2.55
N GLU A 166 13.98 30.37 2.54
CA GLU A 166 15.05 31.01 1.76
C GLU A 166 16.36 31.04 2.57
N VAL A 167 17.46 30.69 1.90
CA VAL A 167 18.82 30.83 2.43
C VAL A 167 19.38 32.18 1.99
N LEU A 168 19.71 33.06 2.94
CA LEU A 168 20.19 34.43 2.66
C LEU A 168 21.70 34.50 2.32
N GLY A 169 22.24 33.44 1.73
CA GLY A 169 23.66 33.30 1.37
C GLY A 169 23.92 33.47 -0.13
N PRO A 170 25.19 33.70 -0.53
CA PRO A 170 25.54 34.01 -1.92
C PRO A 170 25.67 32.78 -2.83
N ASP A 171 25.69 31.56 -2.28
CA ASP A 171 25.99 30.34 -3.03
C ASP A 171 25.52 29.04 -2.37
N ALA A 172 25.69 27.94 -3.11
CA ALA A 172 25.25 26.61 -2.68
C ALA A 172 25.94 26.13 -1.37
N GLU A 173 27.13 26.65 -1.04
CA GLU A 173 27.78 26.30 0.23
C GLU A 173 26.97 26.80 1.43
N ALA A 174 26.33 27.97 1.31
CA ALA A 174 25.40 28.46 2.32
C ALA A 174 24.16 27.56 2.47
N VAL A 175 23.66 27.00 1.36
CA VAL A 175 22.51 26.08 1.36
C VAL A 175 22.88 24.79 2.09
N PHE A 176 24.00 24.17 1.73
CA PHE A 176 24.47 22.97 2.40
C PHE A 176 24.80 23.19 3.88
N ALA A 177 25.42 24.33 4.21
CA ALA A 177 25.70 24.68 5.61
C ALA A 177 24.41 24.88 6.43
N ALA A 178 23.36 25.47 5.84
CA ALA A 178 22.08 25.63 6.52
C ALA A 178 21.41 24.29 6.83
N VAL A 179 21.44 23.34 5.88
CA VAL A 179 20.90 21.99 6.07
C VAL A 179 21.65 21.26 7.20
N GLU A 180 22.98 21.28 7.19
CA GLU A 180 23.79 20.63 8.25
C GLU A 180 23.58 21.28 9.62
N GLN A 181 23.38 22.60 9.69
CA GLN A 181 23.07 23.27 10.96
C GLN A 181 21.71 22.87 11.52
N LEU A 182 20.70 22.71 10.66
CA LEU A 182 19.34 22.36 11.06
C LEU A 182 19.21 20.90 11.51
N LYS A 183 20.10 20.02 11.05
CA LYS A 183 20.15 18.61 11.49
C LYS A 183 20.41 18.45 12.98
N GLU A 184 21.14 19.39 13.58
CA GLU A 184 21.48 19.38 15.01
C GLU A 184 20.39 20.04 15.88
N VAL A 185 19.26 20.43 15.29
CA VAL A 185 18.16 21.11 15.99
C VAL A 185 17.08 20.09 16.34
N ASP A 186 16.90 19.81 17.63
CA ASP A 186 16.00 18.77 18.15
C ASP A 186 14.57 18.81 17.59
N VAL A 187 14.04 20.00 17.29
CA VAL A 187 12.66 20.19 16.80
C VAL A 187 12.49 19.94 15.29
N ILE A 188 13.59 19.73 14.56
CA ILE A 188 13.62 19.41 13.13
C ILE A 188 13.74 17.89 12.97
N GLU A 189 12.83 17.28 12.21
CA GLU A 189 12.92 15.86 11.85
C GLU A 189 13.89 15.63 10.70
N TRP A 190 13.80 16.48 9.68
CA TRP A 190 14.76 16.53 8.58
C TRP A 190 14.78 17.91 7.92
N ALA A 191 15.90 18.22 7.27
CA ALA A 191 16.07 19.38 6.41
C ALA A 191 16.76 18.93 5.11
N CYS A 192 16.36 19.47 3.97
CA CYS A 192 16.97 19.17 2.68
C CYS A 192 17.10 20.42 1.80
N PRO A 193 18.07 20.46 0.86
CA PRO A 193 18.06 21.45 -0.20
C PRO A 193 16.80 21.29 -1.05
N ASN A 194 16.15 22.40 -1.43
CA ASN A 194 15.19 22.34 -2.52
C ASN A 194 15.98 22.35 -3.83
N THR A 195 15.73 21.40 -4.73
CA THR A 195 16.45 21.32 -6.00
C THR A 195 15.50 21.42 -7.19
N ALA A 196 15.95 22.09 -8.25
CA ALA A 196 15.32 22.03 -9.57
C ALA A 196 16.11 21.08 -10.45
N MET A 197 15.46 20.31 -11.30
CA MET A 197 16.12 19.24 -12.05
C MET A 197 15.49 18.98 -13.42
N ARG A 198 16.13 18.07 -14.17
CA ARG A 198 15.60 17.48 -15.40
C ARG A 198 14.95 16.12 -15.07
N PRO A 199 13.62 16.02 -15.00
CA PRO A 199 12.96 14.74 -14.80
C PRO A 199 13.15 13.84 -16.03
N LYS A 200 13.07 12.52 -15.84
CA LYS A 200 13.12 11.53 -16.92
C LYS A 200 11.76 10.87 -17.06
N LEU A 201 11.25 10.80 -18.29
CA LEU A 201 10.07 10.00 -18.61
C LEU A 201 10.45 8.52 -18.68
N ALA A 202 9.52 7.68 -18.26
CA ALA A 202 9.69 6.24 -18.29
C ALA A 202 9.61 5.70 -19.74
N GLY A 203 10.61 4.93 -20.17
CA GLY A 203 10.50 4.04 -21.33
C GLY A 203 10.59 4.63 -22.75
N GLN A 204 11.05 5.88 -22.97
CA GLN A 204 11.16 6.40 -24.34
C GLN A 204 12.43 5.94 -25.08
N THR A 205 12.26 5.07 -26.09
CA THR A 205 13.11 5.01 -27.29
C THR A 205 12.35 5.64 -28.46
N THR A 206 12.89 6.69 -29.07
CA THR A 206 12.31 7.34 -30.26
C THR A 206 12.20 6.37 -31.44
N PRO A 207 11.09 6.33 -32.21
CA PRO A 207 11.01 5.53 -33.42
C PRO A 207 11.97 6.06 -34.50
N ASN A 208 12.88 5.24 -35.01
CA ASN A 208 13.76 5.60 -36.13
C ASN A 208 13.47 4.72 -37.36
N GLN A 209 12.96 5.39 -38.40
CA GLN A 209 12.99 5.15 -39.86
C GLN A 209 13.44 3.78 -40.40
N VAL A 210 12.63 3.16 -41.30
CA VAL A 210 12.94 2.85 -42.73
C VAL A 210 11.76 2.10 -43.40
N ALA A 211 11.44 2.44 -44.65
CA ALA A 211 10.39 1.83 -45.47
C ALA A 211 10.80 0.49 -46.14
N TRP A 212 9.89 -0.49 -46.22
CA TRP A 212 10.06 -1.62 -47.14
C TRP A 212 8.76 -2.24 -47.71
N SER A 213 8.96 -2.93 -48.83
CA SER A 213 8.01 -3.50 -49.78
C SER A 213 8.00 -5.03 -49.77
N GLY A 214 6.91 -5.70 -49.40
CA GLY A 214 6.59 -7.02 -49.97
C GLY A 214 6.18 -8.15 -49.01
N GLN A 215 4.92 -8.57 -49.18
CA GLN A 215 4.26 -9.87 -48.93
C GLN A 215 4.50 -10.67 -47.63
N LEU A 216 3.43 -10.68 -46.82
CA LEU A 216 3.15 -11.48 -45.62
C LEU A 216 3.01 -12.99 -45.88
N ARG A 217 3.43 -13.81 -44.92
CA ARG A 217 2.92 -15.18 -44.71
C ARG A 217 2.43 -15.34 -43.27
N SER A 218 1.18 -15.78 -43.13
CA SER A 218 0.53 -16.12 -41.86
C SER A 218 0.97 -17.51 -41.37
N MET A 219 1.08 -17.68 -40.06
CA MET A 219 0.93 -18.99 -39.41
C MET A 219 -0.06 -18.85 -38.24
N THR A 220 -0.94 -19.85 -38.14
CA THR A 220 -2.17 -19.89 -37.33
C THR A 220 -1.96 -20.27 -35.87
N ALA A 221 -2.77 -19.64 -35.00
CA ALA A 221 -2.89 -19.88 -33.56
C ALA A 221 -3.71 -21.14 -33.21
N GLY A 222 -3.59 -21.60 -31.96
CA GLY A 222 -4.55 -22.50 -31.31
C GLY A 222 -5.81 -21.73 -30.91
N GLU A 223 -6.95 -22.43 -30.95
CA GLU A 223 -8.30 -21.86 -30.81
C GLU A 223 -8.68 -21.63 -29.32
N GLU A 224 -8.74 -20.37 -28.87
CA GLU A 224 -9.67 -19.96 -27.79
C GLU A 224 -10.92 -19.36 -28.43
N THR A 225 -12.10 -19.76 -27.95
CA THR A 225 -13.42 -19.34 -28.44
C THR A 225 -13.75 -17.88 -28.10
N GLU A 226 -14.60 -17.21 -28.91
CA GLU A 226 -15.06 -15.82 -28.72
C GLU A 226 -15.40 -15.50 -27.25
N ARG A 227 -14.69 -14.52 -26.65
CA ARG A 227 -14.97 -14.00 -25.31
C ARG A 227 -16.16 -13.04 -25.33
N THR A 228 -17.02 -13.12 -24.31
CA THR A 228 -18.13 -12.17 -24.11
C THR A 228 -17.61 -10.86 -23.53
N GLY A 229 -18.27 -9.74 -23.80
CA GLY A 229 -17.88 -8.44 -23.25
C GLY A 229 -18.61 -7.26 -23.87
N VAL A 230 -18.34 -6.07 -23.35
CA VAL A 230 -18.75 -4.80 -23.96
C VAL A 230 -17.67 -4.35 -24.93
N PHE A 231 -17.99 -4.28 -26.22
CA PHE A 231 -17.04 -3.84 -27.25
C PHE A 231 -17.45 -2.46 -27.77
N PRO A 232 -16.64 -1.42 -27.54
CA PRO A 232 -16.99 -0.07 -27.95
C PRO A 232 -16.78 0.12 -29.46
N ASN A 233 -17.41 1.16 -30.03
CA ASN A 233 -17.47 1.36 -31.49
C ASN A 233 -16.45 2.38 -32.02
N ASP A 234 -15.39 2.63 -31.25
CA ASP A 234 -14.33 3.58 -31.57
C ASP A 234 -13.42 3.05 -32.68
N GLU A 235 -12.88 3.96 -33.48
CA GLU A 235 -12.25 3.67 -34.77
C GLU A 235 -11.04 2.73 -34.64
N TYR A 236 -10.21 2.96 -33.61
CA TYR A 236 -8.96 2.25 -33.37
C TYR A 236 -9.02 1.20 -32.27
N PHE A 237 -10.19 0.97 -31.65
CA PHE A 237 -10.37 -0.11 -30.67
C PHE A 237 -9.89 -1.49 -31.18
N PRO A 238 -10.12 -1.90 -32.46
CA PRO A 238 -9.58 -3.16 -32.98
C PRO A 238 -8.05 -3.29 -32.90
N MET A 239 -7.32 -2.17 -32.80
CA MET A 239 -5.85 -2.15 -32.68
C MET A 239 -5.37 -2.11 -31.23
N GLN A 240 -6.26 -1.86 -30.25
CA GLN A 240 -5.95 -1.77 -28.83
C GLN A 240 -5.90 -3.16 -28.18
N TRP A 241 -4.91 -3.97 -28.60
CA TRP A 241 -4.73 -5.34 -28.12
C TRP A 241 -4.56 -5.43 -26.59
N HIS A 242 -3.99 -4.40 -25.97
CA HIS A 242 -3.83 -4.32 -24.51
C HIS A 242 -5.17 -4.42 -23.75
N LEU A 243 -6.26 -4.00 -24.39
CA LEU A 243 -7.63 -4.11 -23.87
C LEU A 243 -8.25 -5.47 -24.24
N TYR A 244 -8.04 -5.90 -25.50
CA TYR A 244 -8.58 -7.13 -26.05
C TYR A 244 -7.68 -7.72 -27.14
N ASN A 245 -6.94 -8.78 -26.80
CA ASN A 245 -5.98 -9.43 -27.67
C ASN A 245 -6.62 -10.69 -28.27
N THR A 246 -6.91 -10.63 -29.57
CA THR A 246 -7.41 -11.74 -30.39
C THR A 246 -6.28 -12.42 -31.17
N GLY A 247 -5.03 -12.11 -30.86
CA GLY A 247 -3.86 -12.46 -31.66
C GLY A 247 -3.59 -11.51 -32.82
N GLN A 248 -4.19 -10.32 -32.80
CA GLN A 248 -3.86 -9.27 -33.77
C GLN A 248 -2.37 -8.91 -33.67
N SER A 249 -1.79 -8.53 -34.81
CA SER A 249 -0.37 -8.15 -34.91
C SER A 249 0.64 -9.22 -34.49
N GLY A 250 0.23 -10.49 -34.34
CA GLY A 250 1.09 -11.60 -33.95
C GLY A 250 1.12 -11.88 -32.44
N GLY A 251 0.14 -11.37 -31.69
CA GLY A 251 0.02 -11.63 -30.26
C GLY A 251 -0.56 -12.98 -29.86
N THR A 252 -0.42 -13.29 -28.57
CA THR A 252 -1.08 -14.42 -27.93
C THR A 252 -2.50 -13.99 -27.53
N PRO A 253 -3.56 -14.64 -28.04
CA PRO A 253 -4.92 -14.34 -27.59
C PRO A 253 -5.03 -14.40 -26.07
N GLY A 254 -5.65 -13.38 -25.46
CA GLY A 254 -5.75 -13.27 -24.01
C GLY A 254 -4.52 -12.73 -23.28
N ALA A 255 -3.46 -12.37 -24.01
CA ALA A 255 -2.38 -11.51 -23.51
C ALA A 255 -2.84 -10.05 -23.43
N ASP A 256 -3.85 -9.76 -22.59
CA ASP A 256 -4.57 -8.48 -22.43
C ASP A 256 -5.12 -8.31 -21.00
N ILE A 257 -5.64 -7.15 -20.65
CA ILE A 257 -6.20 -6.93 -19.30
C ILE A 257 -7.64 -7.42 -19.12
N ARG A 258 -8.26 -8.09 -20.10
CA ARG A 258 -9.70 -8.44 -20.10
C ARG A 258 -10.64 -7.25 -19.86
N ALA A 259 -10.42 -6.15 -20.59
CA ALA A 259 -11.20 -4.93 -20.40
C ALA A 259 -12.67 -5.07 -20.85
N PRO A 260 -13.01 -5.66 -22.02
CA PRO A 260 -14.39 -5.90 -22.43
C PRO A 260 -15.25 -6.64 -21.40
N GLU A 261 -14.66 -7.63 -20.74
CA GLU A 261 -15.28 -8.39 -19.68
C GLU A 261 -15.51 -7.51 -18.44
N ALA A 262 -14.54 -6.69 -18.04
CA ALA A 262 -14.69 -5.76 -16.92
C ALA A 262 -15.80 -4.72 -17.17
N TRP A 263 -15.94 -4.27 -18.41
CA TRP A 263 -16.94 -3.28 -18.84
C TRP A 263 -18.39 -3.78 -18.80
N GLU A 264 -18.61 -5.09 -18.68
CA GLU A 264 -19.94 -5.64 -18.34
C GLU A 264 -20.39 -5.24 -16.93
N ILE A 265 -19.43 -5.00 -16.02
CA ILE A 265 -19.69 -4.60 -14.62
C ILE A 265 -19.63 -3.08 -14.50
N THR A 266 -18.54 -2.45 -14.95
CA THR A 266 -18.38 -1.00 -14.92
C THR A 266 -17.42 -0.52 -15.99
N THR A 267 -17.67 0.68 -16.50
CA THR A 267 -16.82 1.37 -17.48
C THR A 267 -16.11 2.58 -16.89
N GLY A 268 -16.17 2.72 -15.56
CA GLY A 268 -15.74 3.91 -14.82
C GLY A 268 -16.92 4.71 -14.29
N ASP A 269 -16.65 5.56 -13.30
CA ASP A 269 -17.60 6.47 -12.68
C ASP A 269 -17.03 7.90 -12.77
N PRO A 270 -17.81 8.89 -13.24
CA PRO A 270 -17.35 10.28 -13.36
C PRO A 270 -16.96 10.94 -12.03
N ASN A 271 -17.28 10.33 -10.88
CA ASN A 271 -16.83 10.76 -9.56
C ASN A 271 -15.47 10.18 -9.16
N ILE A 272 -14.94 9.22 -9.92
CA ILE A 272 -13.57 8.70 -9.75
C ILE A 272 -12.65 9.51 -10.65
N VAL A 273 -11.71 10.23 -10.03
CA VAL A 273 -10.82 11.16 -10.73
C VAL A 273 -9.38 10.64 -10.69
N ILE A 274 -8.75 10.54 -11.86
CA ILE A 274 -7.36 10.12 -12.03
C ILE A 274 -6.51 11.35 -12.33
N ALA A 275 -5.53 11.63 -11.48
CA ALA A 275 -4.52 12.64 -11.75
C ALA A 275 -3.47 12.08 -12.71
N VAL A 276 -3.25 12.78 -13.81
CA VAL A 276 -2.13 12.53 -14.70
C VAL A 276 -1.04 13.53 -14.33
N CYS A 277 -0.10 13.07 -13.49
CA CYS A 277 0.98 13.88 -12.94
C CYS A 277 2.18 13.89 -13.90
N ASP A 278 2.05 14.58 -15.03
CA ASP A 278 2.95 14.42 -16.18
C ASP A 278 3.33 15.77 -16.86
N SER A 279 3.55 15.77 -18.18
CA SER A 279 3.88 16.95 -19.01
C SER A 279 2.72 17.92 -19.25
N GLY A 280 1.53 17.60 -18.72
CA GLY A 280 0.26 18.26 -19.03
C GLY A 280 -0.68 17.32 -19.78
N VAL A 281 -1.89 17.78 -20.10
CA VAL A 281 -2.82 17.07 -20.99
C VAL A 281 -3.49 18.07 -21.92
N GLU A 282 -3.65 17.73 -23.19
CA GLU A 282 -4.46 18.52 -24.12
C GLU A 282 -5.95 18.44 -23.74
N ALA A 283 -6.44 19.48 -23.05
CA ALA A 283 -7.78 19.49 -22.48
C ALA A 283 -8.92 19.50 -23.51
N ASP A 284 -8.66 19.98 -24.74
CA ASP A 284 -9.64 20.07 -25.82
C ASP A 284 -9.48 18.95 -26.88
N HIS A 285 -8.63 17.95 -26.63
CA HIS A 285 -8.51 16.78 -27.49
C HIS A 285 -9.89 16.12 -27.68
N PRO A 286 -10.34 15.84 -28.92
CA PRO A 286 -11.71 15.39 -29.20
C PRO A 286 -12.16 14.17 -28.38
N ASP A 287 -11.22 13.27 -28.11
CA ASP A 287 -11.45 12.02 -27.39
C ASP A 287 -11.34 12.13 -25.86
N LEU A 288 -10.77 13.23 -25.35
CA LEU A 288 -10.55 13.45 -23.91
C LEU A 288 -11.49 14.49 -23.31
N VAL A 289 -11.87 15.52 -24.08
CA VAL A 289 -12.54 16.73 -23.58
C VAL A 289 -13.76 16.48 -22.67
N GLY A 290 -14.53 15.42 -22.92
CA GLY A 290 -15.69 15.07 -22.09
C GLY A 290 -15.35 14.40 -20.75
N ASN A 291 -14.10 13.96 -20.58
CA ASN A 291 -13.56 13.34 -19.37
C ASN A 291 -12.54 14.22 -18.63
N MET A 292 -12.33 15.47 -19.05
CA MET A 292 -11.43 16.39 -18.37
C MET A 292 -12.12 17.13 -17.21
N VAL A 293 -11.40 17.32 -16.11
CA VAL A 293 -11.67 18.35 -15.10
C VAL A 293 -10.53 19.36 -15.04
N SER A 294 -10.74 20.49 -14.36
CA SER A 294 -9.72 21.54 -14.24
C SER A 294 -8.47 21.05 -13.51
N GLY A 295 -7.33 21.13 -14.17
CA GLY A 295 -6.02 20.81 -13.63
C GLY A 295 -5.23 22.04 -13.17
N TYR A 296 -3.93 21.85 -12.91
CA TYR A 296 -3.03 22.94 -12.52
C TYR A 296 -1.60 22.71 -13.04
N ASP A 297 -0.94 23.81 -13.40
CA ASP A 297 0.45 23.83 -13.86
C ASP A 297 1.39 24.29 -12.74
N PHE A 298 2.18 23.37 -12.20
CA PHE A 298 3.22 23.59 -11.20
C PHE A 298 4.59 23.94 -11.79
N ALA A 299 4.79 23.82 -13.11
CA ALA A 299 5.96 24.32 -13.79
C ALA A 299 5.87 25.85 -13.96
N ASP A 300 4.74 26.33 -14.48
CA ASP A 300 4.51 27.75 -14.81
C ASP A 300 3.66 28.51 -13.77
N HIS A 301 3.00 27.80 -12.84
CA HIS A 301 2.22 28.32 -11.71
C HIS A 301 0.93 29.05 -12.12
N ASP A 302 0.18 28.41 -13.01
CA ASP A 302 -1.14 28.84 -13.47
C ASP A 302 -2.15 27.67 -13.58
N ALA A 303 -3.36 27.97 -14.07
CA ALA A 303 -4.45 27.02 -14.18
C ALA A 303 -4.53 26.36 -15.56
N GLU A 304 -3.47 26.44 -16.37
CA GLU A 304 -3.44 25.99 -17.77
C GLU A 304 -2.38 24.88 -17.95
N PRO A 305 -2.66 23.64 -17.51
CA PRO A 305 -1.73 22.50 -17.61
C PRO A 305 -1.67 21.92 -19.04
N ALA A 306 -1.47 22.79 -20.03
CA ALA A 306 -1.41 22.42 -21.42
C ALA A 306 -0.19 21.53 -21.68
N ASP A 307 -0.38 20.49 -22.49
CA ASP A 307 0.70 19.59 -22.85
C ASP A 307 1.47 20.14 -24.05
N GLU A 308 2.76 20.40 -23.84
CA GLU A 308 3.70 20.86 -24.87
C GLU A 308 4.60 19.73 -25.39
N PHE A 309 4.49 18.53 -24.79
CA PHE A 309 5.35 17.39 -25.11
C PHE A 309 4.59 16.21 -25.71
N GLY A 310 3.36 15.97 -25.27
CA GLY A 310 2.45 14.92 -25.76
C GLY A 310 2.36 13.68 -24.89
N HIS A 311 3.30 13.47 -23.97
CA HIS A 311 3.37 12.24 -23.17
C HIS A 311 2.23 12.12 -22.15
N GLY A 312 1.89 13.21 -21.46
CA GLY A 312 0.75 13.20 -20.55
C GLY A 312 -0.59 13.03 -21.30
N THR A 313 -0.72 13.61 -22.49
CA THR A 313 -1.88 13.37 -23.37
C THR A 313 -1.97 11.91 -23.80
N TYR A 314 -0.86 11.29 -24.19
CA TYR A 314 -0.79 9.85 -24.49
C TYR A 314 -1.21 8.98 -23.30
N CYS A 315 -0.72 9.28 -22.08
CA CYS A 315 -1.11 8.54 -20.88
C CYS A 315 -2.60 8.72 -20.54
N ALA A 316 -3.13 9.94 -20.70
CA ALA A 316 -4.54 10.23 -20.45
C ALA A 316 -5.48 9.44 -21.38
N GLY A 317 -5.08 9.23 -22.64
CA GLY A 317 -5.83 8.40 -23.59
C GLY A 317 -5.97 6.95 -23.14
N LEU A 318 -4.88 6.33 -22.70
CA LEU A 318 -4.89 4.96 -22.18
C LEU A 318 -5.77 4.82 -20.92
N ILE A 319 -5.81 5.86 -20.07
CA ILE A 319 -6.62 5.84 -18.85
C ILE A 319 -8.10 6.04 -19.16
N ALA A 320 -8.47 7.11 -19.89
CA ALA A 320 -9.85 7.58 -19.95
C ALA A 320 -10.24 8.30 -21.26
N ALA A 321 -9.64 7.96 -22.41
CA ALA A 321 -10.26 8.29 -23.69
C ALA A 321 -11.71 7.77 -23.73
N ARG A 322 -12.62 8.59 -24.26
CA ARG A 322 -14.05 8.33 -24.17
C ARG A 322 -14.46 7.19 -25.09
N GLY A 323 -14.97 6.12 -24.52
CA GLY A 323 -15.43 4.96 -25.27
C GLY A 323 -16.82 5.15 -25.87
N ASN A 324 -17.08 4.36 -26.91
CA ASN A 324 -18.36 4.25 -27.61
C ASN A 324 -18.86 5.59 -28.19
N ASN A 325 -17.92 6.42 -28.64
CA ASN A 325 -18.19 7.74 -29.22
C ASN A 325 -17.93 7.78 -30.74
N ARG A 326 -17.39 6.69 -31.33
CA ARG A 326 -17.00 6.52 -32.75
C ARG A 326 -15.81 7.37 -33.19
N ILE A 327 -14.99 7.81 -32.25
CA ILE A 327 -13.83 8.65 -32.47
C ILE A 327 -12.65 7.88 -31.89
N GLY A 328 -11.55 7.78 -32.66
CA GLY A 328 -10.27 7.49 -32.05
C GLY A 328 -10.16 6.17 -31.28
N VAL A 329 -9.64 6.28 -30.06
CA VAL A 329 -9.28 5.18 -29.17
C VAL A 329 -10.26 5.13 -27.99
N VAL A 330 -10.04 4.19 -27.09
CA VAL A 330 -10.80 4.11 -25.84
C VAL A 330 -9.88 3.83 -24.66
N GLY A 331 -10.11 4.51 -23.53
CA GLY A 331 -9.35 4.30 -22.30
C GLY A 331 -9.91 3.16 -21.46
N VAL A 332 -9.10 2.64 -20.53
CA VAL A 332 -9.51 1.55 -19.62
C VAL A 332 -10.74 1.95 -18.78
N ALA A 333 -10.77 3.16 -18.22
CA ALA A 333 -11.84 3.69 -17.40
C ALA A 333 -12.55 4.86 -18.11
N TRP A 334 -13.14 4.57 -19.27
CA TRP A 334 -13.61 5.57 -20.21
C TRP A 334 -14.78 6.45 -19.76
N ASN A 335 -15.39 6.20 -18.59
CA ASN A 335 -16.39 7.07 -17.96
C ASN A 335 -15.86 7.84 -16.74
N SER A 336 -14.62 7.58 -16.31
CA SER A 336 -13.96 8.30 -15.22
C SER A 336 -13.37 9.64 -15.69
N LYS A 337 -12.89 10.48 -14.75
CA LYS A 337 -12.35 11.81 -15.06
C LYS A 337 -10.84 11.91 -14.92
N ILE A 338 -10.23 12.81 -15.69
CA ILE A 338 -8.80 13.13 -15.65
C ILE A 338 -8.62 14.53 -15.08
N ILE A 339 -7.74 14.65 -14.07
CA ILE A 339 -7.23 15.94 -13.58
C ILE A 339 -5.76 16.11 -14.00
N PRO A 340 -5.46 16.98 -14.97
CA PRO A 340 -4.08 17.21 -15.40
C PRO A 340 -3.29 17.90 -14.31
N THR A 341 -2.14 17.34 -13.96
CA THR A 341 -1.23 17.93 -12.98
C THR A 341 0.13 18.08 -13.64
N ARG A 342 0.33 19.21 -14.32
CA ARG A 342 1.58 19.48 -15.05
C ARG A 342 2.64 19.95 -14.07
N TRP A 343 3.81 19.33 -14.10
CA TRP A 343 4.98 19.83 -13.34
C TRP A 343 6.28 19.66 -14.14
N MET A 344 6.16 19.18 -15.38
CA MET A 344 7.22 19.06 -16.37
C MET A 344 6.82 19.81 -17.65
N GLY A 345 7.76 20.51 -18.27
CA GLY A 345 7.63 21.13 -19.57
C GLY A 345 8.70 20.65 -20.54
N SER A 346 8.55 21.01 -21.82
CA SER A 346 9.51 20.66 -22.87
C SER A 346 10.17 21.90 -23.46
N ARG A 347 11.45 21.80 -23.79
CA ARG A 347 12.19 22.83 -24.53
C ARG A 347 11.96 22.67 -26.04
N PRO A 348 12.23 23.73 -26.83
CA PRO A 348 12.19 23.64 -28.29
C PRO A 348 13.10 22.56 -28.89
N ASP A 349 14.15 22.15 -28.17
CA ASP A 349 15.06 21.06 -28.56
C ASP A 349 14.59 19.66 -28.10
N GLY A 350 13.38 19.56 -27.52
CA GLY A 350 12.78 18.32 -27.03
C GLY A 350 13.25 17.89 -25.64
N THR A 351 14.12 18.65 -24.97
CA THR A 351 14.59 18.30 -23.62
C THR A 351 13.62 18.75 -22.54
N LEU A 352 13.40 17.89 -21.54
CA LEU A 352 12.47 18.19 -20.44
C LEU A 352 13.09 19.09 -19.37
N TYR A 353 12.26 19.93 -18.78
CA TYR A 353 12.57 20.68 -17.56
C TYR A 353 11.43 20.51 -16.56
N GLY A 354 11.75 20.48 -15.27
CA GLY A 354 10.77 20.27 -14.21
C GLY A 354 10.67 21.44 -13.24
N ALA A 355 9.59 21.42 -12.46
CA ALA A 355 9.44 22.21 -11.24
C ALA A 355 10.47 21.77 -10.16
N THR A 356 10.50 22.46 -9.01
CA THR A 356 11.35 22.03 -7.89
C THR A 356 10.77 20.79 -7.20
N GLU A 357 11.58 20.01 -6.48
CA GLU A 357 11.07 18.88 -5.68
C GLU A 357 9.96 19.32 -4.72
N ALA A 358 10.03 20.54 -4.17
CA ALA A 358 8.97 21.08 -3.33
C ALA A 358 7.66 21.38 -4.09
N ASP A 359 7.76 21.81 -5.35
CA ASP A 359 6.60 22.03 -6.20
C ASP A 359 5.97 20.69 -6.62
N THR A 360 6.79 19.69 -6.95
CA THR A 360 6.33 18.31 -7.23
C THR A 360 5.61 17.72 -6.03
N ALA A 361 6.16 17.84 -4.81
CA ALA A 361 5.49 17.42 -3.58
C ALA A 361 4.14 18.15 -3.36
N SER A 362 4.08 19.45 -3.68
CA SER A 362 2.84 20.21 -3.61
C SER A 362 1.81 19.74 -4.64
N ALA A 363 2.25 19.32 -5.83
CA ALA A 363 1.40 18.77 -6.88
C ALA A 363 0.68 17.49 -6.44
N PHE A 364 1.37 16.55 -5.80
CA PHE A 364 0.77 15.34 -5.22
C PHE A 364 -0.35 15.70 -4.23
N ARG A 365 -0.03 16.55 -3.25
CA ARG A 365 -0.98 16.94 -2.20
C ARG A 365 -2.15 17.75 -2.76
N TRP A 366 -1.89 18.61 -3.75
CA TRP A 366 -2.93 19.38 -4.43
C TRP A 366 -3.88 18.47 -5.19
N ALA A 367 -3.38 17.51 -5.96
CA ALA A 367 -4.21 16.57 -6.70
C ALA A 367 -5.15 15.80 -5.75
N ALA A 368 -4.60 15.24 -4.67
CA ALA A 368 -5.38 14.55 -3.63
C ALA A 368 -6.45 15.46 -3.00
N ASN A 369 -6.11 16.72 -2.71
CA ASN A 369 -7.05 17.70 -2.16
C ASN A 369 -8.10 18.19 -3.19
N ASN A 370 -7.82 18.05 -4.48
CA ASN A 370 -8.72 18.42 -5.58
C ASN A 370 -9.37 17.18 -6.23
N ALA A 371 -9.74 16.22 -5.38
CA ALA A 371 -10.56 15.05 -5.69
C ALA A 371 -9.88 13.89 -6.43
N ALA A 372 -8.55 13.91 -6.65
CA ALA A 372 -7.88 12.75 -7.21
C ALA A 372 -8.04 11.52 -6.31
N ASP A 373 -8.53 10.44 -6.89
CA ASP A 373 -8.60 9.11 -6.28
C ASP A 373 -7.37 8.26 -6.64
N VAL A 374 -6.89 8.42 -7.87
CA VAL A 374 -5.73 7.70 -8.42
C VAL A 374 -4.72 8.71 -8.96
N LEU A 375 -3.43 8.53 -8.73
CA LEU A 375 -2.36 9.36 -9.30
C LEU A 375 -1.47 8.47 -10.17
N SER A 376 -1.44 8.74 -11.47
CA SER A 376 -0.59 8.05 -12.45
C SER A 376 0.67 8.85 -12.72
N ASN A 377 1.83 8.21 -12.55
CA ASN A 377 3.15 8.83 -12.67
C ASN A 377 4.06 8.02 -13.60
N SER A 378 4.29 8.55 -14.80
CA SER A 378 5.07 7.88 -15.85
C SER A 378 6.47 8.48 -16.00
N TRP A 379 7.13 8.71 -14.87
CA TRP A 379 8.43 9.39 -14.76
C TRP A 379 9.20 8.91 -13.52
N GLY A 380 10.49 9.24 -13.45
CA GLY A 380 11.32 8.92 -12.29
C GLY A 380 12.60 9.75 -12.17
N PHE A 381 13.31 9.49 -11.09
CA PHE A 381 14.66 9.99 -10.77
C PHE A 381 15.63 8.82 -10.77
N SER A 382 16.87 9.00 -11.23
CA SER A 382 17.94 7.99 -11.13
C SER A 382 18.59 7.91 -9.75
N ARG A 383 17.95 8.51 -8.75
CA ARG A 383 18.37 8.51 -7.34
C ARG A 383 17.14 8.57 -6.44
N ASN A 384 17.33 8.27 -5.16
CA ASN A 384 16.34 8.64 -4.16
C ASN A 384 16.19 10.18 -4.14
N PRO A 385 14.97 10.74 -4.36
CA PRO A 385 14.74 12.18 -4.24
C PRO A 385 14.97 12.65 -2.79
N THR A 386 14.92 13.96 -2.56
CA THR A 386 14.92 14.47 -1.19
C THR A 386 13.63 14.03 -0.47
N PRO A 387 13.61 13.95 0.88
CA PRO A 387 12.49 13.34 1.62
C PRO A 387 11.13 14.00 1.41
N ILE A 388 11.06 15.20 0.84
CA ILE A 388 9.78 15.88 0.63
C ILE A 388 8.87 15.14 -0.36
N ILE A 389 9.44 14.48 -1.38
CA ILE A 389 8.65 13.70 -2.34
C ILE A 389 8.04 12.47 -1.66
N HIS A 390 8.87 11.71 -0.93
CA HIS A 390 8.40 10.55 -0.17
C HIS A 390 7.35 10.96 0.87
N SER A 391 7.59 12.07 1.60
CA SER A 391 6.61 12.56 2.57
C SER A 391 5.28 12.97 1.94
N ALA A 392 5.29 13.57 0.74
CA ALA A 392 4.05 13.90 0.04
C ALA A 392 3.31 12.66 -0.43
N ILE A 393 4.03 11.64 -0.92
CA ILE A 393 3.45 10.33 -1.28
C ILE A 393 2.79 9.70 -0.06
N VAL A 394 3.49 9.62 1.09
CA VAL A 394 2.93 9.10 2.34
C VAL A 394 1.67 9.85 2.76
N ASP A 395 1.68 11.19 2.73
CA ASP A 395 0.52 11.99 3.13
C ASP A 395 -0.73 11.68 2.27
N VAL A 396 -0.55 11.39 0.98
CA VAL A 396 -1.67 11.11 0.06
C VAL A 396 -2.08 9.64 0.05
N THR A 397 -1.20 8.69 0.32
CA THR A 397 -1.50 7.24 0.27
C THR A 397 -1.98 6.66 1.59
N MET A 398 -1.59 7.25 2.73
CA MET A 398 -1.87 6.66 4.04
C MET A 398 -3.35 6.72 4.43
N THR A 399 -3.83 5.64 5.05
CA THR A 399 -5.12 5.64 5.76
C THR A 399 -5.10 6.68 6.88
N GLY A 400 -6.16 7.48 6.99
CA GLY A 400 -6.23 8.66 7.84
C GLY A 400 -5.52 9.90 7.29
N GLY A 401 -4.86 9.81 6.13
CA GLY A 401 -4.16 10.91 5.45
C GLY A 401 -5.09 11.87 4.69
N ILE A 402 -4.50 12.71 3.83
CA ILE A 402 -5.25 13.72 3.07
C ILE A 402 -5.96 13.13 1.84
N GLY A 403 -5.49 11.99 1.34
CA GLY A 403 -6.06 11.33 0.16
C GLY A 403 -7.44 10.75 0.41
N ARG A 404 -8.38 11.00 -0.51
CA ARG A 404 -9.72 10.37 -0.55
C ARG A 404 -10.46 10.37 0.80
N ARG A 405 -10.40 11.48 1.53
CA ARG A 405 -11.01 11.65 2.87
C ARG A 405 -10.50 10.61 3.90
N GLY A 406 -9.20 10.33 3.89
CA GLY A 406 -8.55 9.40 4.80
C GLY A 406 -8.54 7.94 4.34
N LYS A 407 -8.98 7.65 3.11
CA LYS A 407 -8.83 6.30 2.53
C LYS A 407 -7.47 6.09 1.83
N GLY A 408 -6.75 7.18 1.56
CA GLY A 408 -5.54 7.15 0.77
C GLY A 408 -5.82 7.09 -0.74
N CYS A 409 -5.19 7.94 -1.52
CA CYS A 409 -5.15 7.85 -2.98
C CYS A 409 -4.33 6.63 -3.41
N VAL A 410 -4.70 6.03 -4.54
CA VAL A 410 -3.89 4.97 -5.18
C VAL A 410 -2.82 5.65 -6.02
N VAL A 411 -1.55 5.44 -5.71
CA VAL A 411 -0.44 6.10 -6.41
C VAL A 411 0.36 5.05 -7.19
N LEU A 412 0.46 5.23 -8.50
CA LEU A 412 1.17 4.31 -9.39
C LEU A 412 2.41 4.99 -9.98
N PHE A 413 3.49 4.23 -10.11
CA PHE A 413 4.71 4.66 -10.78
C PHE A 413 5.19 3.63 -11.79
N ALA A 414 5.57 4.11 -12.96
CA ALA A 414 6.20 3.31 -14.00
C ALA A 414 7.60 2.84 -13.56
N ALA A 415 7.84 1.53 -13.60
CA ALA A 415 9.11 0.91 -13.25
C ALA A 415 10.03 0.84 -14.49
N ALA A 416 10.66 1.97 -14.84
CA ALA A 416 11.64 2.06 -15.93
C ALA A 416 13.03 2.48 -15.43
N GLY A 417 14.05 2.02 -16.16
CA GLY A 417 15.45 2.44 -16.00
C GLY A 417 16.29 1.51 -15.11
N ASP A 418 17.49 1.98 -14.77
CA ASP A 418 18.48 1.27 -13.96
C ASP A 418 17.93 0.94 -12.55
N ALA A 419 18.53 -0.04 -11.87
CA ALA A 419 18.13 -0.56 -10.55
C ALA A 419 18.10 0.47 -9.39
N TYR A 420 18.36 1.75 -9.63
CA TYR A 420 18.41 2.84 -8.63
C TYR A 420 17.30 3.89 -8.80
N ALA A 421 16.31 3.63 -9.66
CA ALA A 421 15.25 4.60 -9.93
C ALA A 421 14.19 4.66 -8.82
N TYR A 422 13.79 5.88 -8.45
CA TYR A 422 12.69 6.21 -7.54
C TYR A 422 11.70 7.12 -8.31
N PRO A 423 10.43 7.31 -7.89
CA PRO A 423 9.76 6.81 -6.68
C PRO A 423 9.18 5.39 -6.72
N TRP A 424 9.26 4.64 -7.83
CA TRP A 424 8.62 3.32 -7.93
C TRP A 424 9.11 2.30 -6.88
N LYS A 425 10.23 2.53 -6.22
CA LYS A 425 10.75 1.70 -5.12
C LYS A 425 10.16 2.01 -3.74
N TYR A 426 9.32 3.03 -3.61
CA TYR A 426 8.65 3.32 -2.34
C TYR A 426 7.55 2.30 -2.07
N ALA A 427 7.51 1.76 -0.85
CA ALA A 427 6.52 0.75 -0.47
C ALA A 427 5.07 1.28 -0.55
N GLU A 428 4.89 2.59 -0.51
CA GLU A 428 3.58 3.24 -0.54
C GLU A 428 2.97 3.32 -1.96
N VAL A 429 3.75 3.12 -3.02
CA VAL A 429 3.28 3.23 -4.42
C VAL A 429 3.16 1.86 -5.08
N ILE A 430 2.35 1.76 -6.13
CA ILE A 430 2.26 0.55 -6.97
C ILE A 430 3.31 0.69 -8.08
N ALA A 431 4.34 -0.14 -8.05
CA ALA A 431 5.37 -0.23 -9.07
C ALA A 431 4.90 -1.06 -10.27
N VAL A 432 4.81 -0.44 -11.45
CA VAL A 432 4.25 -1.06 -12.65
C VAL A 432 5.31 -1.27 -13.73
N GLY A 433 5.62 -2.54 -14.01
CA GLY A 433 6.49 -2.97 -15.11
C GLY A 433 5.70 -3.28 -16.39
N ALA A 434 6.40 -3.78 -17.42
CA ALA A 434 5.85 -3.95 -18.76
C ALA A 434 5.97 -5.38 -19.30
N THR A 435 4.92 -5.83 -19.99
CA THR A 435 4.89 -7.02 -20.85
C THR A 435 4.46 -6.67 -22.26
N ASP A 436 4.90 -7.45 -23.24
CA ASP A 436 4.45 -7.32 -24.62
C ASP A 436 3.10 -8.00 -24.87
N HIS A 437 2.68 -8.04 -26.14
CA HIS A 437 1.44 -8.68 -26.61
C HIS A 437 1.44 -10.22 -26.58
N ASN A 438 2.44 -10.83 -25.95
CA ASN A 438 2.56 -12.26 -25.74
C ASN A 438 2.69 -12.63 -24.24
N ASP A 439 2.47 -11.67 -23.33
CA ASP A 439 2.76 -11.78 -21.89
C ASP A 439 4.26 -11.96 -21.58
N ILE A 440 5.16 -11.56 -22.49
CA ILE A 440 6.61 -11.65 -22.26
C ILE A 440 7.10 -10.33 -21.66
N TRP A 441 7.85 -10.42 -20.56
CA TRP A 441 8.49 -9.28 -19.92
C TRP A 441 9.33 -8.45 -20.89
N CYS A 442 9.11 -7.13 -20.92
CA CYS A 442 9.85 -6.22 -21.78
C CYS A 442 11.22 -5.91 -21.20
N SER A 443 12.27 -5.99 -22.02
CA SER A 443 13.67 -5.73 -21.63
C SER A 443 13.99 -4.31 -21.13
N TYR A 444 13.13 -3.33 -21.41
CA TYR A 444 13.23 -1.98 -20.85
C TYR A 444 12.50 -1.82 -19.51
N SER A 445 11.69 -2.80 -19.11
CA SER A 445 11.06 -2.83 -17.79
C SER A 445 12.13 -3.02 -16.75
N SER A 446 12.03 -2.33 -15.61
CA SER A 446 12.84 -2.68 -14.45
C SER A 446 12.34 -4.01 -13.85
N SER A 447 13.20 -4.66 -13.08
CA SER A 447 12.92 -5.87 -12.30
C SER A 447 13.51 -5.74 -10.89
N GLY A 448 13.04 -6.56 -9.95
CA GLY A 448 13.51 -6.62 -8.57
C GLY A 448 12.38 -6.71 -7.56
N HIS A 449 12.73 -6.90 -6.29
CA HIS A 449 11.76 -7.18 -5.21
C HIS A 449 10.74 -6.06 -4.95
N GLU A 450 11.03 -4.83 -5.38
CA GLU A 450 10.12 -3.68 -5.26
C GLU A 450 9.06 -3.63 -6.38
N LEU A 451 9.20 -4.44 -7.44
CA LEU A 451 8.20 -4.50 -8.50
C LEU A 451 6.93 -5.18 -7.98
N ASP A 452 5.80 -4.48 -8.07
CA ASP A 452 4.51 -4.98 -7.60
C ASP A 452 3.77 -5.79 -8.67
N MET A 453 3.71 -5.29 -9.91
CA MET A 453 3.00 -5.96 -10.99
C MET A 453 3.43 -5.47 -12.37
N VAL A 454 2.94 -6.11 -13.43
CA VAL A 454 3.13 -5.68 -14.82
C VAL A 454 1.81 -5.41 -15.53
N ALA A 455 1.87 -4.67 -16.63
CA ALA A 455 0.73 -4.51 -17.53
C ALA A 455 1.19 -4.42 -18.98
N PRO A 456 0.28 -4.68 -19.95
CA PRO A 456 0.55 -4.54 -21.36
C PRO A 456 1.26 -3.25 -21.75
N SER A 457 2.27 -3.39 -22.59
CA SER A 457 3.15 -2.36 -23.15
C SER A 457 3.62 -2.77 -24.54
N GLY A 458 4.36 -1.91 -25.24
CA GLY A 458 4.90 -2.18 -26.56
C GLY A 458 6.12 -3.12 -26.62
N TRP A 459 6.79 -3.13 -27.78
CA TRP A 459 7.85 -4.05 -28.27
C TRP A 459 8.87 -4.65 -27.29
N GLN A 460 9.39 -5.86 -27.60
CA GLN A 460 10.61 -6.43 -26.98
C GLN A 460 11.88 -5.80 -27.58
N SER A 461 12.85 -5.35 -26.77
CA SER A 461 14.09 -4.75 -27.29
C SER A 461 15.15 -5.76 -27.78
N THR A 462 14.83 -7.06 -27.88
CA THR A 462 15.78 -8.12 -28.27
C THR A 462 15.56 -8.69 -29.66
N ASP A 463 14.52 -8.29 -30.38
CA ASP A 463 14.32 -8.74 -31.74
C ASP A 463 15.37 -8.12 -32.66
N ALA A 464 16.24 -8.99 -33.19
CA ALA A 464 17.12 -8.69 -34.31
C ALA A 464 16.35 -8.38 -35.60
N ASP A 465 15.02 -8.55 -35.59
CA ASP A 465 14.07 -8.15 -36.63
C ASP A 465 13.36 -6.86 -36.20
N TRP A 466 14.09 -5.74 -36.23
CA TRP A 466 13.59 -4.36 -36.07
C TRP A 466 12.72 -3.91 -37.27
N ASP A 467 11.81 -4.76 -37.76
CA ASP A 467 10.80 -4.37 -38.75
C ASP A 467 9.56 -3.79 -38.05
N ASP A 468 9.74 -2.57 -37.51
CA ASP A 468 8.75 -1.72 -36.85
C ASP A 468 7.77 -1.05 -37.85
N SER A 469 7.72 -1.49 -39.11
CA SER A 469 6.96 -0.77 -40.15
C SER A 469 5.43 -0.90 -40.05
N GLN A 470 4.87 -1.56 -39.01
CA GLN A 470 3.41 -1.79 -38.87
C GLN A 470 2.82 -1.63 -37.46
N GLY A 471 3.52 -1.03 -36.49
CA GLY A 471 2.94 -0.91 -35.13
C GLY A 471 2.63 -2.27 -34.48
N ARG A 472 3.37 -3.33 -34.85
CA ARG A 472 3.09 -4.69 -34.40
C ARG A 472 3.33 -4.75 -32.90
N GLY A 473 2.25 -4.78 -32.12
CA GLY A 473 2.34 -4.87 -30.67
C GLY A 473 2.40 -3.55 -29.91
N ALA A 474 2.32 -2.39 -30.58
CA ALA A 474 2.26 -1.10 -29.90
C ALA A 474 0.87 -0.83 -29.31
N LEU A 475 0.81 -0.02 -28.26
CA LEU A 475 -0.45 0.45 -27.66
C LEU A 475 -0.89 1.72 -28.38
N TRP A 476 -2.13 1.71 -28.86
CA TRP A 476 -2.76 2.88 -29.48
C TRP A 476 -3.36 3.79 -28.42
N SER A 477 -3.09 5.09 -28.52
CA SER A 477 -3.60 6.13 -27.63
C SER A 477 -3.74 7.48 -28.35
N THR A 478 -4.21 8.50 -27.62
CA THR A 478 -4.29 9.89 -28.08
C THR A 478 -2.89 10.52 -28.25
N ASP A 479 -2.77 11.48 -29.16
CA ASP A 479 -1.59 12.31 -29.40
C ASP A 479 -1.98 13.80 -29.29
N LEU A 480 -1.03 14.74 -29.34
CA LEU A 480 -1.38 16.15 -29.46
C LEU A 480 -2.03 16.42 -30.83
N SER A 481 -3.17 17.10 -30.82
CA SER A 481 -3.95 17.29 -32.05
C SER A 481 -3.17 18.04 -33.13
N GLY A 482 -3.23 17.51 -34.35
CA GLY A 482 -2.65 18.10 -35.56
C GLY A 482 -1.12 18.08 -35.62
N PRO A 483 -0.47 19.16 -36.09
CA PRO A 483 0.98 19.17 -36.38
C PRO A 483 1.87 19.23 -35.13
N ARG A 484 1.29 19.14 -33.93
CA ARG A 484 2.02 19.16 -32.65
C ARG A 484 2.33 17.75 -32.14
N GLY A 485 1.60 16.75 -32.62
CA GLY A 485 1.76 15.35 -32.21
C GLY A 485 3.03 14.70 -32.73
N TRP A 486 3.35 13.54 -32.18
CA TRP A 486 4.49 12.72 -32.61
C TRP A 486 4.28 12.11 -34.00
N ASN A 487 3.04 11.89 -34.43
CA ASN A 487 2.74 11.17 -35.67
C ASN A 487 2.84 12.00 -36.96
N VAL A 488 3.19 13.28 -36.87
CA VAL A 488 3.25 14.21 -38.02
C VAL A 488 4.19 13.75 -39.14
N ASP A 489 5.29 13.08 -38.76
CA ASP A 489 6.30 12.58 -39.69
C ASP A 489 6.12 11.08 -40.03
N PHE A 490 5.27 10.38 -39.28
CA PHE A 490 5.11 8.92 -39.36
C PHE A 490 3.82 8.51 -40.08
N ASP A 491 2.67 9.05 -39.67
CA ASP A 491 1.38 8.79 -40.32
C ASP A 491 0.47 10.04 -40.25
N PRO A 492 0.47 10.89 -41.29
CA PRO A 492 -0.34 12.09 -41.31
C PRO A 492 -1.84 11.81 -41.50
N SER A 493 -2.27 10.54 -41.59
CA SER A 493 -3.68 10.16 -41.63
C SER A 493 -4.33 10.01 -40.26
N ILE A 494 -3.53 9.94 -39.19
CA ILE A 494 -3.99 9.74 -37.80
C ILE A 494 -3.42 10.80 -36.84
N LEU A 495 -3.35 12.07 -37.27
CA LEU A 495 -2.61 13.15 -36.57
C LEU A 495 -2.97 13.39 -35.10
N ASP A 496 -4.15 12.96 -34.64
CA ASP A 496 -4.61 13.14 -33.26
C ASP A 496 -4.38 11.86 -32.40
N TYR A 497 -3.77 10.82 -32.97
CA TYR A 497 -3.54 9.53 -32.31
C TYR A 497 -2.14 9.02 -32.60
N THR A 498 -1.61 8.21 -31.70
CA THR A 498 -0.31 7.58 -31.86
C THR A 498 -0.30 6.15 -31.32
N TYR A 499 0.78 5.44 -31.61
CA TYR A 499 1.01 4.12 -31.09
C TYR A 499 2.44 4.04 -30.53
N GLY A 500 2.58 3.44 -29.35
CA GLY A 500 3.86 3.39 -28.66
C GLY A 500 3.96 2.30 -27.61
N GLY A 501 4.99 2.39 -26.79
CA GLY A 501 5.26 1.46 -25.69
C GLY A 501 6.15 2.10 -24.64
N GLY A 502 6.33 1.40 -23.53
CA GLY A 502 7.09 1.84 -22.37
C GLY A 502 6.30 1.56 -21.10
N THR A 503 7.00 1.43 -19.96
CA THR A 503 6.32 1.24 -18.67
C THR A 503 5.40 2.41 -18.30
N SER A 504 5.55 3.56 -18.94
CA SER A 504 4.59 4.67 -18.92
C SER A 504 3.19 4.24 -19.38
N SER A 505 3.12 3.41 -20.43
CA SER A 505 1.86 2.86 -20.95
C SER A 505 1.25 1.87 -19.95
N SER A 506 2.07 0.97 -19.40
CA SER A 506 1.66 0.02 -18.38
C SER A 506 1.10 0.71 -17.13
N CYS A 507 1.80 1.74 -16.63
CA CYS A 507 1.37 2.53 -15.48
C CYS A 507 0.00 3.20 -15.70
N ALA A 508 -0.22 3.78 -16.89
CA ALA A 508 -1.49 4.36 -17.29
C ALA A 508 -2.61 3.29 -17.35
N VAL A 509 -2.32 2.12 -17.90
CA VAL A 509 -3.28 0.99 -17.95
C VAL A 509 -3.69 0.54 -16.55
N VAL A 510 -2.74 0.32 -15.63
CA VAL A 510 -3.07 -0.07 -14.24
C VAL A 510 -3.81 1.05 -13.51
N ALA A 511 -3.50 2.33 -13.76
CA ALA A 511 -4.22 3.45 -13.18
C ALA A 511 -5.70 3.46 -13.61
N GLY A 512 -5.97 3.11 -14.87
CA GLY A 512 -7.32 2.89 -15.37
C GLY A 512 -8.02 1.70 -14.68
N VAL A 513 -7.34 0.58 -14.47
CA VAL A 513 -7.93 -0.57 -13.74
C VAL A 513 -8.23 -0.22 -12.29
N ALA A 514 -7.33 0.50 -11.60
CA ALA A 514 -7.58 1.00 -10.24
C ALA A 514 -8.81 1.91 -10.19
N ALA A 515 -9.02 2.74 -11.22
CA ALA A 515 -10.23 3.56 -11.33
C ALA A 515 -11.50 2.72 -11.54
N LEU A 516 -11.44 1.62 -12.32
CA LEU A 516 -12.58 0.69 -12.45
C LEU A 516 -12.92 0.02 -11.11
N VAL A 517 -11.91 -0.45 -10.36
CA VAL A 517 -12.08 -1.01 -9.00
C VAL A 517 -12.81 -0.03 -8.09
N LEU A 518 -12.35 1.22 -8.06
CA LEU A 518 -12.96 2.28 -7.24
C LEU A 518 -14.34 2.72 -7.72
N SER A 519 -14.65 2.53 -9.01
CA SER A 519 -15.97 2.81 -9.57
C SER A 519 -17.03 1.81 -9.10
N VAL A 520 -16.61 0.57 -8.78
CA VAL A 520 -17.48 -0.43 -8.15
C VAL A 520 -17.60 -0.16 -6.65
N ASN A 521 -16.47 0.10 -5.99
CA ASN A 521 -16.44 0.33 -4.54
C ASN A 521 -15.55 1.52 -4.16
N PRO A 522 -16.12 2.74 -4.02
CA PRO A 522 -15.36 3.94 -3.65
C PRO A 522 -15.01 3.99 -2.15
N TYR A 523 -15.35 2.98 -1.36
CA TYR A 523 -15.04 2.91 0.06
C TYR A 523 -13.72 2.20 0.38
N LEU A 524 -13.17 1.47 -0.60
CA LEU A 524 -11.87 0.83 -0.48
C LEU A 524 -10.77 1.84 -0.16
N THR A 525 -9.92 1.49 0.79
CA THR A 525 -8.65 2.15 1.09
C THR A 525 -7.61 1.87 0.00
N ASN A 526 -6.53 2.64 -0.03
CA ASN A 526 -5.39 2.40 -0.93
C ASN A 526 -4.86 0.96 -0.78
N GLU A 527 -4.70 0.47 0.46
CA GLU A 527 -4.20 -0.88 0.72
C GLU A 527 -5.14 -1.97 0.19
N GLU A 528 -6.45 -1.84 0.40
CA GLU A 528 -7.43 -2.80 -0.14
C GLU A 528 -7.41 -2.82 -1.67
N VAL A 529 -7.29 -1.66 -2.34
CA VAL A 529 -7.14 -1.63 -3.81
C VAL A 529 -5.86 -2.33 -4.26
N ARG A 530 -4.73 -2.13 -3.57
CA ARG A 530 -3.48 -2.83 -3.87
C ARG A 530 -3.66 -4.35 -3.78
N PHE A 531 -4.23 -4.85 -2.68
CA PHE A 531 -4.44 -6.29 -2.52
C PHE A 531 -5.42 -6.88 -3.54
N ILE A 532 -6.46 -6.13 -3.92
CA ILE A 532 -7.36 -6.52 -5.01
C ILE A 532 -6.58 -6.65 -6.33
N LEU A 533 -5.75 -5.67 -6.67
CA LEU A 533 -4.94 -5.72 -7.90
C LEU A 533 -3.93 -6.87 -7.89
N TYR A 534 -3.32 -7.16 -6.74
CA TYR A 534 -2.34 -8.26 -6.61
C TYR A 534 -3.00 -9.63 -6.67
N ARG A 535 -4.10 -9.84 -5.94
CA ARG A 535 -4.84 -11.11 -5.94
C ARG A 535 -5.50 -11.40 -7.28
N SER A 536 -5.96 -10.38 -7.99
CA SER A 536 -6.61 -10.53 -9.29
C SER A 536 -5.63 -10.70 -10.44
N ALA A 537 -4.35 -10.37 -10.26
CA ALA A 537 -3.36 -10.43 -11.31
C ALA A 537 -3.24 -11.85 -11.88
N LYS A 538 -3.09 -11.94 -13.20
CA LYS A 538 -2.73 -13.19 -13.86
C LYS A 538 -1.26 -13.45 -13.56
N ASP A 539 -1.02 -14.46 -12.74
CA ASP A 539 0.32 -14.94 -12.41
C ASP A 539 1.07 -15.37 -13.69
N LEU A 540 2.28 -14.85 -13.85
CA LEU A 540 3.16 -15.04 -15.00
C LEU A 540 4.57 -15.31 -14.46
N GLY A 541 5.30 -16.23 -15.10
CA GLY A 541 6.64 -16.60 -14.64
C GLY A 541 6.59 -17.73 -13.62
N GLU A 542 7.32 -17.56 -12.51
CA GLU A 542 7.33 -18.56 -11.44
C GLU A 542 6.09 -18.39 -10.55
N PRO A 543 5.47 -19.48 -10.05
CA PRO A 543 4.25 -19.36 -9.25
C PRO A 543 4.39 -18.41 -8.06
N GLY A 544 3.43 -17.49 -7.94
CA GLY A 544 3.41 -16.44 -6.92
C GLY A 544 4.18 -15.19 -7.36
N ARG A 545 4.66 -14.42 -6.38
CA ARG A 545 5.33 -13.16 -6.67
C ARG A 545 6.77 -13.39 -7.13
N ASP A 546 7.14 -12.86 -8.29
CA ASP A 546 8.52 -12.90 -8.80
C ASP A 546 9.10 -11.52 -9.15
N ASP A 547 10.42 -11.45 -9.36
CA ASP A 547 11.15 -10.19 -9.58
C ASP A 547 10.90 -9.57 -10.97
N TYR A 548 10.34 -10.30 -11.94
CA TYR A 548 10.12 -9.85 -13.32
C TYR A 548 8.68 -9.42 -13.57
N TYR A 549 7.72 -10.15 -13.02
CA TYR A 549 6.30 -9.93 -13.22
C TYR A 549 5.60 -9.35 -11.97
N GLY A 550 6.30 -9.28 -10.83
CA GLY A 550 5.67 -8.93 -9.56
C GLY A 550 4.63 -10.00 -9.22
N TRP A 551 3.41 -9.59 -8.88
CA TRP A 551 2.26 -10.48 -8.70
C TRP A 551 1.63 -10.96 -10.02
N GLY A 552 2.17 -10.56 -11.16
CA GLY A 552 1.68 -10.92 -12.48
C GLY A 552 1.11 -9.73 -13.26
N ARG A 553 0.47 -10.03 -14.39
CA ARG A 553 -0.16 -9.03 -15.24
C ARG A 553 -1.51 -8.60 -14.65
N VAL A 554 -1.74 -7.29 -14.57
CA VAL A 554 -3.05 -6.73 -14.16
C VAL A 554 -4.20 -7.35 -14.95
N ASP A 555 -5.30 -7.63 -14.26
CA ASP A 555 -6.50 -8.22 -14.83
C ASP A 555 -7.74 -7.41 -14.41
N ALA A 556 -8.28 -6.63 -15.33
CA ALA A 556 -9.37 -5.71 -15.06
C ALA A 556 -10.63 -6.43 -14.60
N ARG A 557 -10.98 -7.56 -15.24
CA ARG A 557 -12.20 -8.30 -14.91
C ARG A 557 -12.14 -8.90 -13.52
N ALA A 558 -11.06 -9.62 -13.20
CA ALA A 558 -10.92 -10.23 -11.88
C ALA A 558 -10.85 -9.16 -10.78
N ALA A 559 -10.18 -8.04 -11.02
CA ALA A 559 -10.08 -6.94 -10.06
C ALA A 559 -11.46 -6.34 -9.73
N VAL A 560 -12.30 -6.06 -10.74
CA VAL A 560 -13.63 -5.49 -10.50
C VAL A 560 -14.60 -6.50 -9.87
N GLU A 561 -14.44 -7.80 -10.15
CA GLU A 561 -15.24 -8.86 -9.51
C GLU A 561 -14.93 -8.99 -8.02
N ILE A 562 -13.65 -8.97 -7.64
CA ILE A 562 -13.23 -8.97 -6.23
C ILE A 562 -13.72 -7.68 -5.54
N ALA A 563 -13.60 -6.53 -6.19
CA ALA A 563 -14.09 -5.26 -5.63
C ALA A 563 -15.61 -5.26 -5.39
N LEU A 564 -16.37 -5.98 -6.21
CA LEU A 564 -17.83 -6.12 -6.12
C LEU A 564 -18.26 -7.13 -5.07
N ASN A 565 -17.62 -8.31 -5.06
CA ASN A 565 -18.10 -9.49 -4.34
C ASN A 565 -17.31 -9.81 -3.07
N GLY A 566 -16.16 -9.15 -2.87
CA GLY A 566 -15.17 -9.51 -1.86
C GLY A 566 -14.15 -10.51 -2.39
N PHE A 567 -13.11 -10.76 -1.59
CA PHE A 567 -12.08 -11.74 -1.90
C PHE A 567 -12.66 -13.17 -1.96
N PRO A 568 -12.16 -14.03 -2.87
CA PRO A 568 -12.51 -15.44 -2.86
C PRO A 568 -12.08 -16.09 -1.55
N LEU A 569 -12.83 -17.10 -1.11
CA LEU A 569 -12.48 -17.91 0.05
C LEU A 569 -11.26 -18.78 -0.28
N ILE A 570 -10.37 -18.93 0.69
CA ILE A 570 -9.23 -19.85 0.62
C ILE A 570 -9.58 -21.09 1.45
N TYR A 571 -9.40 -22.28 0.89
CA TYR A 571 -9.74 -23.54 1.55
C TYR A 571 -8.49 -24.30 2.01
N VAL A 572 -8.60 -24.96 3.17
CA VAL A 572 -7.59 -25.87 3.71
C VAL A 572 -8.25 -27.20 4.03
N ASP A 573 -7.60 -28.30 3.66
CA ASP A 573 -8.08 -29.68 3.81
C ASP A 573 -6.89 -30.66 3.85
N ASP A 574 -6.41 -30.99 5.04
CA ASP A 574 -5.27 -31.90 5.27
C ASP A 574 -5.64 -33.38 5.05
N ASP A 575 -6.91 -33.73 4.85
CA ASP A 575 -7.37 -35.10 4.58
C ASP A 575 -8.26 -35.20 3.34
N GLY A 576 -8.15 -34.22 2.45
CA GLY A 576 -8.98 -34.09 1.26
C GLY A 576 -8.84 -35.29 0.31
N PRO A 577 -9.90 -35.62 -0.46
CA PRO A 577 -9.92 -36.81 -1.32
C PRO A 577 -8.87 -36.82 -2.45
N ASN A 578 -8.25 -35.67 -2.73
CA ASN A 578 -7.18 -35.51 -3.72
C ASN A 578 -5.80 -35.24 -3.09
N ASP A 579 -5.67 -35.30 -1.77
CA ASP A 579 -4.41 -35.16 -1.06
C ASP A 579 -3.53 -36.42 -1.28
N PRO A 580 -2.30 -36.28 -1.81
CA PRO A 580 -1.36 -37.39 -1.97
C PRO A 580 -0.83 -37.96 -0.64
N GLY A 581 -0.97 -37.26 0.48
CA GLY A 581 -0.62 -37.71 1.83
C GLY A 581 -1.63 -37.31 2.91
N PRO A 582 -2.84 -37.90 2.92
CA PRO A 582 -3.88 -37.54 3.88
C PRO A 582 -3.41 -37.62 5.34
N GLY A 583 -3.50 -36.50 6.05
CA GLY A 583 -3.06 -36.31 7.44
C GLY A 583 -1.53 -36.17 7.61
N ASP A 584 -0.81 -35.95 6.51
CA ASP A 584 0.63 -35.70 6.47
C ASP A 584 0.95 -34.51 5.53
N SER A 585 0.73 -33.30 6.03
CA SER A 585 1.06 -32.01 5.41
C SER A 585 2.52 -31.83 4.94
N ALA A 586 3.41 -32.79 5.20
CA ALA A 586 4.76 -32.83 4.61
C ALA A 586 4.77 -33.35 3.16
N ILE A 587 3.71 -34.02 2.70
CA ILE A 587 3.55 -34.55 1.35
C ILE A 587 2.60 -33.65 0.56
N SER A 588 3.12 -32.51 0.10
CA SER A 588 2.30 -31.50 -0.59
C SER A 588 1.89 -31.91 -2.01
N ASN A 589 0.66 -31.56 -2.40
CA ASN A 589 0.20 -31.63 -3.77
C ASN A 589 0.71 -30.42 -4.58
N PRO A 590 1.39 -30.63 -5.72
CA PRO A 590 1.92 -29.52 -6.52
C PRO A 590 0.85 -28.62 -7.16
N ASN A 591 -0.43 -29.01 -7.12
CA ASN A 591 -1.54 -28.25 -7.70
C ASN A 591 -2.35 -27.43 -6.67
N GLU A 592 -1.97 -27.44 -5.39
CA GLU A 592 -2.67 -26.66 -4.35
C GLU A 592 -2.64 -25.17 -4.67
N ASN A 593 -3.82 -24.53 -4.65
CA ASN A 593 -3.94 -23.10 -4.89
C ASN A 593 -4.97 -22.44 -3.95
N GLY A 594 -5.49 -23.18 -2.97
CA GLY A 594 -6.48 -22.69 -2.01
C GLY A 594 -7.90 -22.61 -2.55
N SER A 595 -8.17 -23.05 -3.78
CA SER A 595 -9.55 -23.20 -4.28
C SER A 595 -10.27 -24.36 -3.59
N ALA A 596 -11.59 -24.44 -3.72
CA ALA A 596 -12.35 -25.57 -3.20
C ALA A 596 -11.97 -26.91 -3.86
N GLU A 597 -11.52 -26.87 -5.12
CA GLU A 597 -11.08 -28.04 -5.88
C GLU A 597 -9.64 -28.46 -5.52
N HIS A 598 -8.80 -27.50 -5.12
CA HIS A 598 -7.39 -27.69 -4.79
C HIS A 598 -7.02 -26.92 -3.50
N PRO A 599 -7.60 -27.32 -2.34
CA PRO A 599 -7.32 -26.69 -1.06
C PRO A 599 -5.86 -26.87 -0.66
N PHE A 600 -5.36 -26.02 0.24
CA PHE A 600 -4.04 -26.23 0.85
C PHE A 600 -4.07 -27.35 1.89
N ASP A 601 -2.96 -28.06 2.06
CA ASP A 601 -2.80 -29.13 3.06
C ASP A 601 -2.51 -28.60 4.49
N ALA A 602 -2.06 -27.34 4.61
CA ALA A 602 -1.64 -26.75 5.88
C ALA A 602 -2.16 -25.33 6.09
N ILE A 603 -2.57 -25.05 7.33
CA ILE A 603 -3.11 -23.75 7.74
C ILE A 603 -2.08 -22.64 7.51
N GLN A 604 -0.82 -22.87 7.88
CA GLN A 604 0.24 -21.87 7.68
C GLN A 604 0.47 -21.54 6.21
N LYS A 605 0.37 -22.51 5.29
CA LYS A 605 0.52 -22.24 3.84
C LYS A 605 -0.59 -21.32 3.33
N ALA A 606 -1.83 -21.56 3.76
CA ALA A 606 -2.95 -20.68 3.44
C ALA A 606 -2.76 -19.27 4.01
N ILE A 607 -2.26 -19.16 5.25
CA ILE A 607 -1.93 -17.86 5.85
C ILE A 607 -0.82 -17.15 5.08
N ASP A 608 0.23 -17.85 4.69
CA ASP A 608 1.35 -17.29 3.93
C ASP A 608 0.88 -16.77 2.56
N TYR A 609 -0.03 -17.51 1.91
CA TYR A 609 -0.67 -17.13 0.66
C TYR A 609 -1.64 -15.94 0.80
N ALA A 610 -2.40 -15.86 1.88
CA ALA A 610 -3.48 -14.88 2.05
C ALA A 610 -2.98 -13.42 2.09
N PHE A 611 -3.73 -12.52 1.46
CA PHE A 611 -3.61 -11.08 1.68
C PHE A 611 -4.48 -10.63 2.87
N PRO A 612 -4.16 -9.49 3.53
CA PRO A 612 -5.06 -8.90 4.51
C PRO A 612 -6.48 -8.70 3.96
N GLY A 613 -7.49 -8.96 4.79
CA GLY A 613 -8.91 -8.91 4.44
C GLY A 613 -9.49 -10.24 3.91
N GLU A 614 -8.67 -11.24 3.63
CA GLU A 614 -9.13 -12.53 3.13
C GLU A 614 -9.62 -13.49 4.23
N THR A 615 -10.41 -14.48 3.83
CA THR A 615 -10.95 -15.52 4.72
C THR A 615 -10.44 -16.89 4.29
N ILE A 616 -9.85 -17.59 5.26
CA ILE A 616 -9.41 -18.98 5.17
C ILE A 616 -10.45 -19.85 5.87
N VAL A 617 -11.02 -20.80 5.12
CA VAL A 617 -11.99 -21.78 5.56
C VAL A 617 -11.29 -23.12 5.75
N LEU A 618 -11.32 -23.62 6.98
CA LEU A 618 -10.85 -24.95 7.32
C LEU A 618 -12.00 -25.94 7.15
N LEU A 619 -11.84 -26.91 6.26
CA LEU A 619 -12.81 -28.00 6.08
C LEU A 619 -12.80 -28.93 7.30
N ASP A 620 -13.83 -29.76 7.39
CA ASP A 620 -13.98 -30.70 8.51
C ASP A 620 -12.86 -31.73 8.48
N GLY A 621 -12.12 -31.84 9.58
CA GLY A 621 -10.91 -32.66 9.63
C GLY A 621 -10.10 -32.47 10.90
N ARG A 622 -9.06 -33.29 11.05
CA ARG A 622 -8.05 -33.15 12.10
C ARG A 622 -6.73 -32.70 11.50
N TYR A 623 -6.32 -31.49 11.84
CA TYR A 623 -5.09 -30.86 11.39
C TYR A 623 -3.97 -31.11 12.39
N SER A 624 -2.87 -31.69 11.93
CA SER A 624 -1.67 -31.91 12.76
C SER A 624 -0.40 -31.83 11.91
N GLY A 625 0.77 -31.86 12.55
CA GLY A 625 2.04 -31.85 11.81
C GLY A 625 2.50 -30.47 11.34
N LEU A 626 3.38 -30.46 10.33
CA LEU A 626 4.08 -29.24 9.90
C LEU A 626 3.08 -28.22 9.32
N GLY A 627 3.19 -26.96 9.73
CA GLY A 627 2.28 -25.91 9.26
C GLY A 627 0.88 -25.92 9.91
N ASN A 628 0.60 -26.88 10.79
CA ASN A 628 -0.63 -26.98 11.58
C ASN A 628 -0.37 -26.88 13.10
N ILE A 629 0.87 -26.53 13.48
CA ILE A 629 1.31 -26.24 14.85
C ILE A 629 2.14 -24.95 14.85
N ASP A 630 2.18 -24.25 15.98
CA ASP A 630 2.82 -22.95 16.15
C ASP A 630 2.39 -21.97 15.03
N ILE A 631 1.10 -21.98 14.67
CA ILE A 631 0.53 -21.25 13.53
C ILE A 631 0.59 -19.74 13.81
N ASP A 632 1.23 -18.99 12.91
CA ASP A 632 1.48 -17.56 13.02
C ASP A 632 0.75 -16.79 11.90
N PHE A 633 -0.07 -15.81 12.28
CA PHE A 633 -0.81 -14.96 11.35
C PHE A 633 0.07 -13.91 10.64
N ALA A 634 1.35 -13.80 11.03
CA ALA A 634 2.34 -12.91 10.43
C ALA A 634 1.92 -11.43 10.41
N GLY A 635 1.14 -10.99 11.41
CA GLY A 635 0.63 -9.62 11.49
C GLY A 635 -0.51 -9.31 10.51
N LYS A 636 -1.06 -10.32 9.81
CA LYS A 636 -2.11 -10.13 8.81
C LYS A 636 -3.50 -10.06 9.45
N GLY A 637 -4.27 -9.07 9.01
CA GLY A 637 -5.70 -8.94 9.31
C GLY A 637 -6.56 -9.88 8.48
N ILE A 638 -6.53 -11.18 8.77
CA ILE A 638 -7.28 -12.23 8.06
C ILE A 638 -8.21 -12.99 9.00
N THR A 639 -9.21 -13.65 8.43
CA THR A 639 -10.08 -14.58 9.19
C THR A 639 -9.67 -16.02 8.90
N VAL A 640 -9.41 -16.81 9.93
CA VAL A 640 -9.31 -18.28 9.86
C VAL A 640 -10.49 -18.88 10.60
N CYS A 641 -11.34 -19.61 9.89
CA CYS A 641 -12.56 -20.18 10.46
C CYS A 641 -12.84 -21.60 9.98
N SER A 642 -13.44 -22.42 10.83
CA SER A 642 -14.02 -23.70 10.42
C SER A 642 -15.27 -23.50 9.55
N GLU A 643 -15.49 -24.42 8.59
CA GLU A 643 -16.74 -24.51 7.83
C GLU A 643 -17.93 -24.90 8.73
N ASN A 644 -17.84 -25.99 9.49
CA ASN A 644 -18.96 -26.54 10.26
C ASN A 644 -18.78 -26.50 11.78
N GLY A 645 -17.94 -25.59 12.27
CA GLY A 645 -17.76 -25.31 13.69
C GLY A 645 -16.77 -26.24 14.42
N PRO A 646 -16.50 -25.93 15.70
CA PRO A 646 -15.33 -26.47 16.41
C PRO A 646 -15.38 -27.99 16.62
N GLN A 647 -16.57 -28.59 16.62
CA GLN A 647 -16.72 -30.04 16.78
C GLN A 647 -16.20 -30.83 15.58
N ASN A 648 -16.13 -30.21 14.40
CA ASN A 648 -15.71 -30.88 13.16
C ASN A 648 -14.31 -30.47 12.69
N CYS A 649 -13.77 -29.34 13.17
CA CYS A 649 -12.43 -28.86 12.83
C CYS A 649 -11.53 -28.85 14.06
N ILE A 650 -10.53 -29.76 14.08
CA ILE A 650 -9.67 -30.00 15.24
C ILE A 650 -8.21 -29.77 14.86
N VAL A 651 -7.57 -28.77 15.45
CA VAL A 651 -6.11 -28.60 15.45
C VAL A 651 -5.53 -29.39 16.63
N ASP A 652 -4.85 -30.49 16.33
CA ASP A 652 -4.21 -31.37 17.32
C ASP A 652 -2.70 -31.22 17.29
N CYS A 653 -2.16 -30.58 18.31
CA CYS A 653 -0.73 -30.31 18.40
C CYS A 653 0.06 -31.58 18.78
N LEU A 654 -0.59 -32.67 19.22
CA LEU A 654 0.07 -33.93 19.61
C LEU A 654 1.22 -33.78 20.62
N GLY A 655 1.18 -32.74 21.45
CA GLY A 655 2.24 -32.39 22.40
C GLY A 655 3.47 -31.74 21.77
N GLN A 656 3.40 -31.30 20.51
CA GLN A 656 4.46 -30.63 19.77
C GLN A 656 4.08 -29.15 19.59
N GLY A 657 4.66 -28.27 20.40
CA GLY A 657 4.41 -26.83 20.31
C GLY A 657 3.01 -26.40 20.72
N ARG A 658 2.63 -25.15 20.38
CA ARG A 658 1.30 -24.60 20.62
C ARG A 658 0.41 -24.71 19.38
N GLY A 659 -0.88 -24.39 19.51
CA GLY A 659 -1.78 -24.30 18.36
C GLY A 659 -1.50 -23.03 17.56
N PHE A 660 -1.76 -21.86 18.16
CA PHE A 660 -1.65 -20.55 17.51
C PHE A 660 -0.76 -19.58 18.31
N ASP A 661 0.03 -18.78 17.59
CA ASP A 661 0.95 -17.78 18.12
C ASP A 661 0.68 -16.39 17.50
N PHE A 662 0.14 -15.48 18.29
CA PHE A 662 -0.10 -14.09 17.88
C PHE A 662 0.99 -13.20 18.50
N GLN A 663 1.95 -12.75 17.67
CA GLN A 663 3.14 -12.05 18.16
C GLN A 663 3.66 -10.94 17.25
N ASN A 664 3.01 -10.66 16.12
CA ASN A 664 3.49 -9.73 15.10
C ASN A 664 2.63 -8.46 14.99
N GLY A 665 1.87 -8.14 16.04
CA GLY A 665 1.05 -6.92 16.09
C GLY A 665 -0.33 -7.08 15.45
N GLU A 666 -0.85 -8.30 15.37
CA GLU A 666 -2.19 -8.60 14.86
C GLU A 666 -3.26 -7.77 15.61
N GLY A 667 -4.17 -7.11 14.89
CA GLY A 667 -5.28 -6.35 15.46
C GLY A 667 -6.58 -7.15 15.54
N VAL A 668 -7.68 -6.44 15.82
CA VAL A 668 -9.01 -7.06 16.01
C VAL A 668 -9.60 -7.63 14.72
N GLU A 669 -9.10 -7.18 13.58
CA GLU A 669 -9.37 -7.69 12.24
C GLU A 669 -8.77 -9.07 11.98
N THR A 670 -7.79 -9.50 12.79
CA THR A 670 -7.31 -10.87 12.81
C THR A 670 -8.28 -11.74 13.62
N VAL A 671 -8.97 -12.67 12.94
CA VAL A 671 -10.05 -13.46 13.54
C VAL A 671 -9.71 -14.95 13.51
N LEU A 672 -9.79 -15.60 14.67
CA LEU A 672 -9.81 -17.06 14.81
C LEU A 672 -11.19 -17.50 15.27
N GLN A 673 -11.85 -18.36 14.49
CA GLN A 673 -13.24 -18.73 14.78
C GLN A 673 -13.52 -20.23 14.63
N GLY A 674 -14.25 -20.78 15.60
CA GLY A 674 -14.96 -22.05 15.37
C GLY A 674 -14.05 -23.26 15.31
N ILE A 675 -12.91 -23.25 15.99
CA ILE A 675 -11.89 -24.30 15.91
C ILE A 675 -11.68 -24.93 17.29
N THR A 676 -11.52 -26.26 17.32
CA THR A 676 -11.02 -26.96 18.51
C THR A 676 -9.50 -27.02 18.48
N ILE A 677 -8.84 -26.65 19.58
CA ILE A 677 -7.38 -26.73 19.74
C ILE A 677 -7.08 -27.65 20.92
N THR A 678 -6.31 -28.71 20.67
CA THR A 678 -5.99 -29.73 21.66
C THR A 678 -4.53 -30.19 21.60
N GLY A 679 -4.08 -30.80 22.70
CA GLY A 679 -2.77 -31.43 22.77
C GLY A 679 -1.59 -30.45 22.81
N GLY A 680 -1.85 -29.14 22.88
CA GLY A 680 -0.82 -28.11 22.93
C GLY A 680 0.11 -28.22 24.14
N LYS A 681 1.39 -27.95 23.92
CA LYS A 681 2.42 -27.86 24.96
C LYS A 681 3.28 -26.61 24.80
N GLY A 682 3.32 -25.79 25.84
CA GLY A 682 4.08 -24.54 25.83
C GLY A 682 4.64 -24.16 27.19
N THR A 683 5.43 -23.08 27.22
CA THR A 683 5.80 -22.46 28.50
C THR A 683 4.64 -21.62 29.03
N ASN A 684 4.10 -20.75 28.18
CA ASN A 684 2.83 -20.07 28.38
C ASN A 684 1.97 -20.25 27.13
N GLY A 685 0.65 -20.27 27.26
CA GLY A 685 -0.26 -20.29 26.12
C GLY A 685 -0.12 -21.55 25.28
N ALA A 686 -0.42 -22.71 25.87
CA ALA A 686 -0.17 -23.98 25.20
C ALA A 686 -1.13 -24.25 24.03
N ALA A 687 -2.38 -23.79 24.09
CA ALA A 687 -3.26 -23.77 22.92
C ALA A 687 -3.06 -22.49 22.10
N ILE A 688 -3.15 -21.33 22.76
CA ILE A 688 -2.98 -20.01 22.14
C ILE A 688 -2.05 -19.13 22.98
N GLN A 689 -1.09 -18.48 22.32
CA GLN A 689 -0.31 -17.39 22.89
C GLN A 689 -0.63 -16.06 22.20
N ILE A 690 -0.79 -15.00 23.00
CA ILE A 690 -0.95 -13.62 22.53
C ILE A 690 0.10 -12.73 23.20
N LYS A 691 0.90 -12.04 22.40
CA LYS A 691 2.00 -11.19 22.86
C LYS A 691 2.18 -9.97 21.96
N GLY A 692 1.78 -8.80 22.43
CA GLY A 692 1.86 -7.58 21.62
C GLY A 692 0.81 -7.50 20.53
N SER A 693 -0.27 -8.27 20.64
CA SER A 693 -1.30 -8.45 19.60
C SER A 693 -2.70 -8.47 20.24
N SER A 694 -3.73 -8.08 19.50
CA SER A 694 -5.11 -7.97 19.99
C SER A 694 -6.11 -8.66 19.05
N PRO A 695 -5.95 -9.96 18.75
CA PRO A 695 -6.85 -10.70 17.84
C PRO A 695 -8.26 -10.87 18.42
N THR A 696 -9.21 -11.18 17.54
CA THR A 696 -10.55 -11.66 17.91
C THR A 696 -10.57 -13.19 17.90
N ILE A 697 -10.89 -13.79 19.05
CA ILE A 697 -11.01 -15.26 19.21
C ILE A 697 -12.43 -15.57 19.64
N ARG A 698 -13.18 -16.32 18.82
CA ARG A 698 -14.58 -16.61 19.13
C ARG A 698 -15.06 -18.00 18.72
N ASN A 699 -16.02 -18.53 19.45
CA ASN A 699 -16.61 -19.85 19.17
C ASN A 699 -15.57 -20.99 19.14
N CYS A 700 -14.44 -20.83 19.85
CA CYS A 700 -13.35 -21.82 19.86
C CYS A 700 -13.44 -22.73 21.09
N VAL A 701 -12.94 -23.95 20.95
CA VAL A 701 -12.82 -24.93 22.04
C VAL A 701 -11.35 -25.19 22.31
N LEU A 702 -10.83 -24.74 23.45
CA LEU A 702 -9.45 -24.93 23.88
C LEU A 702 -9.46 -26.04 24.94
N THR A 703 -9.09 -27.26 24.56
CA THR A 703 -9.26 -28.44 25.42
C THR A 703 -8.01 -29.28 25.59
N GLY A 704 -7.73 -29.77 26.79
CA GLY A 704 -6.65 -30.73 27.04
C GLY A 704 -5.23 -30.22 26.79
N ASN A 705 -5.00 -28.90 26.83
CA ASN A 705 -3.69 -28.28 26.59
C ASN A 705 -2.90 -28.10 27.90
N SER A 706 -1.56 -28.13 27.83
CA SER A 706 -0.70 -28.12 29.02
C SER A 706 0.47 -27.13 28.91
N ALA A 707 0.51 -26.15 29.82
CA ALA A 707 1.60 -25.17 29.92
C ALA A 707 2.47 -25.42 31.16
N SER A 708 3.79 -25.20 31.07
CA SER A 708 4.68 -25.35 32.23
C SER A 708 4.61 -24.17 33.21
N MET A 709 4.18 -22.98 32.76
CA MET A 709 3.98 -21.79 33.59
C MET A 709 2.52 -21.35 33.64
N GLY A 710 1.95 -20.76 32.59
CA GLY A 710 0.56 -20.31 32.67
C GLY A 710 -0.21 -20.27 31.37
N GLY A 711 -1.53 -20.43 31.45
CA GLY A 711 -2.40 -20.45 30.27
C GLY A 711 -2.22 -21.75 29.49
N GLY A 712 -2.70 -22.86 30.04
CA GLY A 712 -2.82 -24.10 29.27
C GLY A 712 -3.70 -23.86 28.05
N GLY A 713 -4.86 -23.22 28.23
CA GLY A 713 -5.69 -22.73 27.14
C GLY A 713 -5.07 -21.51 26.45
N LEU A 714 -5.01 -20.38 27.16
CA LEU A 714 -4.63 -19.08 26.60
C LEU A 714 -3.69 -18.30 27.53
N ALA A 715 -2.64 -17.70 26.97
CA ALA A 715 -1.81 -16.72 27.65
C ALA A 715 -1.76 -15.38 26.92
N ILE A 716 -1.87 -14.28 27.67
CA ILE A 716 -1.93 -12.91 27.14
C ILE A 716 -0.84 -12.04 27.80
N SER A 717 -0.05 -11.34 26.99
CA SER A 717 1.06 -10.50 27.46
C SER A 717 1.35 -9.32 26.53
N GLY A 718 2.20 -8.36 26.95
CA GLY A 718 2.71 -7.30 26.08
C GLY A 718 1.66 -6.27 25.63
N ASP A 719 0.89 -5.72 26.57
CA ASP A 719 -0.11 -4.65 26.31
C ASP A 719 -1.24 -5.02 25.32
N SER A 720 -1.51 -6.32 25.21
CA SER A 720 -2.55 -6.92 24.36
C SER A 720 -3.97 -6.72 24.91
N GLN A 721 -4.94 -6.47 24.02
CA GLN A 721 -6.38 -6.32 24.30
C GLN A 721 -7.24 -7.19 23.36
N PRO A 722 -7.09 -8.53 23.39
CA PRO A 722 -7.86 -9.40 22.51
C PRO A 722 -9.35 -9.40 22.85
N VAL A 723 -10.19 -9.65 21.84
CA VAL A 723 -11.63 -9.90 22.02
C VAL A 723 -11.86 -11.40 22.13
N ILE A 724 -12.36 -11.86 23.29
CA ILE A 724 -12.59 -13.29 23.56
C ILE A 724 -14.06 -13.51 23.87
N ALA A 725 -14.77 -14.22 22.98
CA ALA A 725 -16.21 -14.43 23.11
C ALA A 725 -16.64 -15.86 22.77
N ASN A 726 -17.61 -16.41 23.51
CA ASN A 726 -18.21 -17.69 23.17
C ASN A 726 -17.20 -18.86 23.10
N CYS A 727 -16.14 -18.79 23.92
CA CYS A 727 -15.10 -19.81 23.93
C CYS A 727 -15.28 -20.78 25.10
N LEU A 728 -14.98 -22.05 24.85
CA LEU A 728 -14.92 -23.12 25.85
C LEU A 728 -13.45 -23.43 26.18
N PHE A 729 -13.07 -23.32 27.44
CA PHE A 729 -11.77 -23.73 27.96
C PHE A 729 -11.97 -24.94 28.88
N ALA A 730 -11.64 -26.13 28.42
CA ALA A 730 -11.92 -27.37 29.13
C ALA A 730 -10.66 -28.19 29.43
N ALA A 731 -10.53 -28.74 30.64
CA ALA A 731 -9.48 -29.72 30.95
C ALA A 731 -8.03 -29.27 30.65
N ASN A 732 -7.75 -27.96 30.67
CA ASN A 732 -6.40 -27.45 30.46
C ASN A 732 -5.60 -27.49 31.77
N SER A 733 -4.27 -27.54 31.68
CA SER A 733 -3.38 -27.62 32.84
C SER A 733 -2.24 -26.62 32.77
N ALA A 734 -1.88 -26.02 33.91
CA ALA A 734 -0.73 -25.13 34.04
C ALA A 734 -0.24 -25.00 35.49
N LEU A 735 0.85 -24.25 35.72
CA LEU A 735 1.25 -23.85 37.07
C LEU A 735 0.29 -22.78 37.62
N LEU A 736 -0.10 -21.79 36.81
CA LEU A 736 -1.02 -20.69 37.13
C LEU A 736 -2.02 -20.46 35.99
N GLY A 737 -3.28 -20.15 36.29
CA GLY A 737 -4.23 -19.70 35.24
C GLY A 737 -4.42 -20.73 34.14
N SER A 738 -4.85 -21.95 34.46
CA SER A 738 -4.81 -23.06 33.50
C SER A 738 -5.71 -22.85 32.27
N ALA A 739 -6.86 -22.20 32.41
CA ALA A 739 -7.64 -21.77 31.24
C ALA A 739 -7.05 -20.50 30.63
N VAL A 740 -6.91 -19.45 31.44
CA VAL A 740 -6.42 -18.14 31.01
C VAL A 740 -5.39 -17.58 31.99
N ASN A 741 -4.24 -17.16 31.46
CA ASN A 741 -3.21 -16.45 32.21
C ASN A 741 -2.92 -15.08 31.58
N ALA A 742 -3.15 -14.01 32.33
CA ALA A 742 -2.98 -12.63 31.90
C ALA A 742 -1.79 -11.96 32.59
N GLN A 743 -0.83 -11.51 31.80
CA GLN A 743 0.39 -10.78 32.21
C GLN A 743 0.57 -9.53 31.34
N THR A 744 -0.42 -8.64 31.38
CA THR A 744 -0.49 -7.43 30.52
C THR A 744 -0.79 -6.19 31.38
N THR A 745 -0.70 -5.00 30.78
CA THR A 745 -1.09 -3.74 31.43
C THR A 745 -2.48 -3.24 31.01
N ALA A 746 -3.14 -3.94 30.08
CA ALA A 746 -4.46 -3.60 29.60
C ALA A 746 -5.56 -4.50 30.17
N ASP A 747 -6.79 -3.98 30.29
CA ASP A 747 -7.93 -4.76 30.75
C ASP A 747 -8.33 -5.80 29.69
N ILE A 748 -8.68 -7.00 30.14
CA ILE A 748 -9.05 -8.14 29.28
C ILE A 748 -10.51 -8.48 29.51
N LYS A 749 -11.25 -8.68 28.43
CA LYS A 749 -12.67 -9.00 28.47
C LYS A 749 -12.95 -10.41 27.96
N LEU A 750 -13.64 -11.21 28.76
CA LEU A 750 -14.22 -12.49 28.36
C LEU A 750 -15.74 -12.40 28.46
N THR A 751 -16.43 -12.68 27.34
CA THR A 751 -17.89 -12.68 27.28
C THR A 751 -18.46 -14.00 26.84
N ASN A 752 -19.49 -14.47 27.52
CA ASN A 752 -20.18 -15.73 27.19
C ASN A 752 -19.19 -16.91 27.12
N CYS A 753 -18.20 -17.00 28.02
CA CYS A 753 -17.21 -18.09 27.98
C CYS A 753 -17.51 -19.15 29.06
N THR A 754 -17.19 -20.42 28.78
CA THR A 754 -17.22 -21.49 29.78
C THR A 754 -15.80 -21.94 30.07
N LEU A 755 -15.35 -21.84 31.32
CA LEU A 755 -14.06 -22.31 31.80
C LEU A 755 -14.33 -23.44 32.80
N VAL A 756 -13.96 -24.67 32.45
CA VAL A 756 -14.40 -25.85 33.19
C VAL A 756 -13.33 -26.95 33.28
N HIS A 757 -13.24 -27.64 34.42
CA HIS A 757 -12.27 -28.72 34.66
C HIS A 757 -10.79 -28.34 34.44
N ASN A 758 -10.43 -27.06 34.52
CA ASN A 758 -9.04 -26.64 34.34
C ASN A 758 -8.26 -26.78 35.65
N THR A 759 -7.04 -27.31 35.57
CA THR A 759 -6.22 -27.67 36.73
C THR A 759 -4.95 -26.83 36.81
N ALA A 760 -4.88 -25.95 37.81
CA ALA A 760 -3.66 -25.22 38.14
C ALA A 760 -2.94 -25.87 39.34
N VAL A 761 -1.61 -25.97 39.26
CA VAL A 761 -0.80 -26.53 40.36
C VAL A 761 -0.67 -25.56 41.53
N MET A 762 -0.60 -24.26 41.28
CA MET A 762 -0.43 -23.24 42.34
C MET A 762 -1.70 -22.43 42.62
N ALA A 763 -2.25 -21.74 41.61
CA ALA A 763 -3.39 -20.83 41.81
C ALA A 763 -4.11 -20.50 40.49
N GLY A 764 -5.37 -20.07 40.61
CA GLY A 764 -6.19 -19.61 39.48
C GLY A 764 -6.50 -20.75 38.53
N GLY A 765 -7.28 -21.74 38.97
CA GLY A 765 -7.59 -22.89 38.10
C GLY A 765 -8.31 -22.50 36.82
N ALA A 766 -9.13 -21.46 36.83
CA ALA A 766 -9.67 -20.87 35.61
C ALA A 766 -8.77 -19.71 35.14
N VAL A 767 -8.73 -18.62 35.91
CA VAL A 767 -8.09 -17.37 35.51
C VAL A 767 -6.98 -17.00 36.50
N SER A 768 -5.82 -16.64 35.98
CA SER A 768 -4.75 -15.97 36.74
C SER A 768 -4.43 -14.62 36.11
N VAL A 769 -4.33 -13.59 36.96
CA VAL A 769 -4.00 -12.22 36.57
C VAL A 769 -2.84 -11.73 37.44
N SER A 770 -1.79 -11.21 36.82
CA SER A 770 -0.70 -10.53 37.53
C SER A 770 -0.45 -9.13 36.97
N GLY A 771 -0.15 -8.17 37.84
CA GLY A 771 -0.01 -6.75 37.49
C GLY A 771 -1.05 -5.85 38.17
N ALA A 772 -1.18 -4.60 37.71
CA ALA A 772 -2.10 -3.59 38.23
C ALA A 772 -3.44 -3.53 37.47
N ILE A 773 -3.92 -4.66 36.95
CA ILE A 773 -5.05 -4.77 36.01
C ILE A 773 -6.20 -5.62 36.54
N SER A 774 -7.36 -5.61 35.86
CA SER A 774 -8.49 -6.51 36.13
C SER A 774 -8.90 -7.29 34.87
N VAL A 775 -9.38 -8.53 35.05
CA VAL A 775 -10.12 -9.24 34.00
C VAL A 775 -11.62 -8.96 34.20
N GLU A 776 -12.31 -8.58 33.13
CA GLU A 776 -13.76 -8.41 33.10
C GLU A 776 -14.43 -9.68 32.56
N LEU A 777 -15.26 -10.31 33.40
CA LEU A 777 -16.05 -11.49 33.06
C LEU A 777 -17.52 -11.10 32.92
N GLY A 778 -18.12 -11.36 31.76
CA GLY A 778 -19.55 -11.14 31.51
C GLY A 778 -20.22 -12.41 30.99
N ASN A 779 -21.33 -12.84 31.59
CA ASN A 779 -22.08 -14.03 31.14
C ASN A 779 -21.27 -15.34 31.14
N CYS A 780 -20.16 -15.40 31.87
CA CYS A 780 -19.28 -16.57 31.89
C CYS A 780 -19.70 -17.63 32.92
N ILE A 781 -19.33 -18.89 32.67
CA ILE A 781 -19.42 -19.99 33.62
C ILE A 781 -18.00 -20.45 33.99
N LEU A 782 -17.64 -20.36 35.27
CA LEU A 782 -16.38 -20.87 35.83
C LEU A 782 -16.72 -21.97 36.84
N TRP A 783 -16.56 -23.23 36.42
CA TRP A 783 -17.01 -24.38 37.21
C TRP A 783 -16.00 -25.53 37.25
N ASP A 784 -15.84 -26.17 38.40
CA ASP A 784 -14.91 -27.29 38.64
C ASP A 784 -13.46 -27.00 38.22
N ASN A 785 -12.96 -25.80 38.52
CA ASN A 785 -11.56 -25.41 38.28
C ASN A 785 -10.72 -25.49 39.56
N GLY A 786 -11.12 -26.33 40.53
CA GLY A 786 -10.53 -26.39 41.86
C GLY A 786 -10.95 -25.24 42.79
N ALA A 787 -10.36 -25.21 44.00
CA ALA A 787 -10.85 -24.39 45.12
C ALA A 787 -10.70 -22.86 44.96
N ALA A 788 -9.89 -22.41 43.99
CA ALA A 788 -9.66 -20.99 43.72
C ALA A 788 -9.70 -20.76 42.20
N PRO A 789 -10.89 -20.59 41.61
CA PRO A 789 -11.05 -20.46 40.16
C PRO A 789 -10.36 -19.20 39.63
N ILE A 790 -10.31 -18.12 40.41
CA ILE A 790 -9.69 -16.85 40.04
C ILE A 790 -8.56 -16.53 41.01
N PHE A 791 -7.39 -16.17 40.47
CA PHE A 791 -6.27 -15.61 41.21
C PHE A 791 -5.87 -14.26 40.63
N GLY A 792 -5.87 -13.21 41.45
CA GLY A 792 -5.65 -11.83 41.01
C GLY A 792 -6.94 -10.98 41.04
N SER A 793 -6.92 -9.84 40.36
CA SER A 793 -8.05 -8.92 40.29
C SER A 793 -8.98 -9.29 39.12
N ALA A 794 -10.28 -9.41 39.40
CA ALA A 794 -11.30 -9.64 38.39
C ALA A 794 -12.62 -8.95 38.79
N THR A 795 -13.31 -8.40 37.80
CA THR A 795 -14.72 -8.01 37.92
C THR A 795 -15.56 -9.06 37.19
N ALA A 796 -16.72 -9.40 37.75
CA ALA A 796 -17.62 -10.36 37.13
C ALA A 796 -19.05 -9.88 37.24
N THR A 797 -19.81 -9.98 36.16
CA THR A 797 -21.23 -9.64 36.11
C THR A 797 -21.99 -10.71 35.34
N TYR A 798 -23.14 -11.12 35.86
CA TYR A 798 -23.97 -12.16 35.27
C TYR A 798 -23.21 -13.46 35.01
N CYS A 799 -22.29 -13.83 35.92
CA CYS A 799 -21.50 -15.05 35.82
C CYS A 799 -21.96 -16.13 36.79
N ASN A 800 -21.75 -17.40 36.43
CA ASN A 800 -21.77 -18.51 37.38
C ASN A 800 -20.34 -18.83 37.82
N ILE A 801 -19.98 -18.59 39.09
CA ILE A 801 -18.61 -18.81 39.59
C ILE A 801 -18.67 -19.67 40.85
N GLN A 802 -18.06 -20.86 40.75
CA GLN A 802 -18.04 -21.84 41.85
C GLN A 802 -17.40 -21.25 43.11
N GLY A 803 -18.10 -21.35 44.24
CA GLY A 803 -17.67 -20.78 45.52
C GLY A 803 -18.07 -19.32 45.73
N GLY A 804 -18.78 -18.74 44.75
CA GLY A 804 -19.33 -17.39 44.77
C GLY A 804 -18.32 -16.30 44.41
N TRP A 805 -18.82 -15.26 43.72
CA TRP A 805 -18.03 -14.06 43.41
C TRP A 805 -18.91 -12.81 43.48
N PRO A 806 -18.45 -11.71 44.10
CA PRO A 806 -19.23 -10.48 44.19
C PRO A 806 -19.43 -9.85 42.81
N GLY A 807 -20.63 -9.34 42.55
CA GLY A 807 -20.96 -8.66 41.31
C GLY A 807 -22.46 -8.72 41.01
N GLU A 808 -22.92 -7.86 40.11
CA GLU A 808 -24.32 -7.85 39.68
C GLU A 808 -24.65 -9.13 38.92
N GLY A 809 -25.80 -9.75 39.22
CA GLY A 809 -26.29 -10.92 38.48
C GLY A 809 -25.48 -12.20 38.65
N ASN A 810 -24.41 -12.20 39.45
CA ASN A 810 -23.59 -13.40 39.66
C ASN A 810 -24.33 -14.44 40.49
N LEU A 811 -24.08 -15.70 40.15
CA LEU A 811 -24.70 -16.89 40.72
C LEU A 811 -23.61 -17.90 41.11
N ASP A 812 -23.98 -18.84 41.98
CA ASP A 812 -23.13 -19.96 42.41
C ASP A 812 -24.02 -21.21 42.52
N GLY A 813 -23.97 -22.06 41.50
CA GLY A 813 -24.76 -23.28 41.45
C GLY A 813 -24.28 -24.22 40.35
N ASP A 814 -24.61 -25.51 40.50
CA ASP A 814 -24.27 -26.54 39.52
C ASP A 814 -24.83 -26.18 38.13
N PRO A 815 -23.98 -25.98 37.10
CA PRO A 815 -24.40 -25.68 35.74
C PRO A 815 -25.39 -26.68 35.15
N LEU A 816 -25.43 -27.92 35.68
CA LEU A 816 -26.17 -29.03 35.10
C LEU A 816 -25.76 -29.26 33.65
N PHE A 817 -24.45 -29.40 33.41
CA PHE A 817 -23.92 -29.82 32.12
C PHE A 817 -24.41 -31.22 31.73
N ALA A 818 -24.59 -31.45 30.44
CA ALA A 818 -25.11 -32.68 29.86
C ALA A 818 -24.27 -33.90 30.24
N ASP A 819 -23.02 -33.90 29.78
CA ASP A 819 -22.05 -34.99 29.92
C ASP A 819 -20.62 -34.43 29.94
N PRO A 820 -20.23 -33.74 31.03
CA PRO A 820 -18.92 -33.11 31.13
C PRO A 820 -17.76 -34.11 31.07
N ALA A 821 -18.00 -35.39 31.42
CA ALA A 821 -16.98 -36.44 31.36
C ALA A 821 -16.55 -36.76 29.92
N ASN A 822 -17.43 -36.53 28.94
CA ASN A 822 -17.17 -36.72 27.52
C ASN A 822 -17.08 -35.37 26.76
N GLY A 823 -16.97 -34.25 27.47
CA GLY A 823 -16.77 -32.92 26.88
C GLY A 823 -18.04 -32.21 26.41
N ASP A 824 -19.24 -32.72 26.73
CA ASP A 824 -20.50 -32.04 26.43
C ASP A 824 -20.89 -31.10 27.58
N TYR A 825 -20.57 -29.82 27.40
CA TYR A 825 -20.83 -28.74 28.34
C TYR A 825 -22.07 -27.91 27.99
N HIS A 826 -22.97 -28.42 27.15
CA HIS A 826 -24.27 -27.78 26.96
C HIS A 826 -25.11 -27.88 28.25
N LEU A 827 -25.89 -26.86 28.54
CA LEU A 827 -26.77 -26.81 29.72
C LEU A 827 -27.97 -27.74 29.53
N LYS A 828 -28.29 -28.59 30.50
CA LYS A 828 -29.49 -29.45 30.41
C LYS A 828 -30.77 -28.63 30.27
N SER A 829 -31.71 -29.07 29.42
CA SER A 829 -32.99 -28.41 29.24
C SER A 829 -34.15 -29.37 28.99
N GLN A 830 -35.25 -29.14 29.70
CA GLN A 830 -36.52 -29.85 29.46
C GLN A 830 -37.24 -29.38 28.18
N ALA A 831 -36.88 -28.24 27.60
CA ALA A 831 -37.39 -27.77 26.29
C ALA A 831 -36.52 -28.23 25.12
N GLY A 832 -35.27 -28.61 25.40
CA GLY A 832 -34.35 -29.16 24.41
C GLY A 832 -32.95 -28.57 24.53
N ARG A 833 -31.96 -29.44 24.54
CA ARG A 833 -30.53 -29.14 24.50
C ARG A 833 -29.93 -29.68 23.21
N TRP A 834 -28.96 -28.98 22.64
CA TRP A 834 -28.20 -29.46 21.49
C TRP A 834 -27.30 -30.64 21.87
N ASP A 835 -27.40 -31.73 21.11
CA ASP A 835 -26.48 -32.87 21.16
C ASP A 835 -25.50 -32.74 19.99
N PRO A 836 -24.23 -32.39 20.27
CA PRO A 836 -23.23 -32.17 19.23
C PRO A 836 -22.82 -33.47 18.52
N VAL A 837 -23.04 -34.65 19.11
CA VAL A 837 -22.66 -35.94 18.51
C VAL A 837 -23.64 -36.33 17.41
N ASN A 838 -24.93 -36.14 17.65
CA ASN A 838 -25.98 -36.53 16.70
C ASN A 838 -26.54 -35.36 15.88
N GLY A 839 -26.14 -34.12 16.18
CA GLY A 839 -26.66 -32.92 15.54
C GLY A 839 -28.17 -32.74 15.73
N SER A 840 -28.67 -33.01 16.95
CA SER A 840 -30.11 -33.07 17.23
C SER A 840 -30.48 -32.44 18.58
N TRP A 841 -31.77 -32.17 18.79
CA TRP A 841 -32.29 -31.64 20.05
C TRP A 841 -32.74 -32.78 20.97
N VAL A 842 -32.18 -32.83 22.18
CA VAL A 842 -32.49 -33.83 23.22
C VAL A 842 -33.17 -33.15 24.40
N VAL A 843 -34.23 -33.75 24.92
CA VAL A 843 -34.91 -33.26 26.14
C VAL A 843 -34.30 -33.94 27.36
N ASP A 844 -33.88 -33.14 28.33
CA ASP A 844 -33.33 -33.61 29.59
C ASP A 844 -34.40 -33.71 30.68
N GLU A 845 -34.09 -34.41 31.78
CA GLU A 845 -35.01 -34.53 32.93
C GLU A 845 -35.09 -33.26 33.77
N VAL A 846 -34.10 -32.37 33.64
CA VAL A 846 -33.94 -31.14 34.42
C VAL A 846 -33.52 -29.99 33.52
N THR A 847 -33.87 -28.77 33.94
CA THR A 847 -33.41 -27.54 33.27
C THR A 847 -32.36 -26.86 34.12
N SER A 848 -31.25 -26.50 33.50
CA SER A 848 -30.20 -25.69 34.11
C SER A 848 -30.75 -24.34 34.59
N PRO A 849 -30.38 -23.88 35.81
CA PRO A 849 -30.76 -22.55 36.28
C PRO A 849 -29.99 -21.42 35.55
N PHE A 850 -29.09 -21.76 34.63
CA PHE A 850 -28.27 -20.81 33.86
C PHE A 850 -28.77 -20.58 32.43
N ILE A 851 -29.91 -21.21 32.09
CA ILE A 851 -30.72 -20.83 30.95
C ILE A 851 -31.48 -19.55 31.32
N ASP A 852 -31.56 -18.58 30.41
CA ASP A 852 -32.15 -17.24 30.61
C ASP A 852 -31.57 -16.44 31.79
N ALA A 853 -30.30 -16.68 32.13
CA ALA A 853 -29.69 -16.16 33.35
C ALA A 853 -28.66 -15.03 33.12
N GLY A 854 -28.22 -14.80 31.88
CA GLY A 854 -27.21 -13.80 31.53
C GLY A 854 -27.68 -12.35 31.70
N ASP A 855 -26.87 -11.39 31.27
CA ASP A 855 -27.18 -9.97 31.36
C ASP A 855 -28.46 -9.63 30.57
N PRO A 856 -29.52 -9.11 31.22
CA PRO A 856 -30.77 -8.74 30.53
C PRO A 856 -30.61 -7.59 29.52
N ALA A 857 -29.49 -6.86 29.54
CA ALA A 857 -29.17 -5.84 28.55
C ALA A 857 -28.50 -6.42 27.29
N VAL A 858 -28.00 -7.66 27.35
CA VAL A 858 -27.36 -8.34 26.22
C VAL A 858 -28.43 -9.08 25.41
N SER A 859 -28.32 -8.98 24.08
CA SER A 859 -29.21 -9.69 23.15
C SER A 859 -29.08 -11.21 23.31
N VAL A 860 -30.18 -11.95 23.13
CA VAL A 860 -30.18 -13.42 23.05
C VAL A 860 -29.44 -13.97 21.84
N GLY A 861 -28.97 -13.12 20.92
CA GLY A 861 -28.20 -13.55 19.75
C GLY A 861 -28.96 -14.57 18.90
N ASP A 862 -28.29 -15.67 18.55
CA ASP A 862 -28.83 -16.74 17.71
C ASP A 862 -29.44 -17.90 18.53
N GLU A 863 -29.83 -17.65 19.79
CA GLU A 863 -30.44 -18.68 20.63
C GLU A 863 -31.77 -19.18 20.03
N PRO A 864 -31.94 -20.52 19.91
CA PRO A 864 -33.08 -21.08 19.21
C PRO A 864 -34.35 -21.03 20.04
N GLU A 865 -35.49 -20.80 19.38
CA GLU A 865 -36.79 -20.75 20.04
C GLU A 865 -37.23 -22.13 20.62
N PRO A 866 -37.92 -22.14 21.78
CA PRO A 866 -38.11 -21.00 22.71
C PRO A 866 -36.79 -20.56 23.39
N ASN A 867 -36.51 -19.26 23.46
CA ASN A 867 -35.25 -18.69 24.02
C ASN A 867 -35.46 -17.72 25.20
N GLY A 868 -36.68 -17.63 25.74
CA GLY A 868 -36.97 -16.91 27.00
C GLY A 868 -36.77 -15.38 26.98
N GLY A 869 -36.22 -14.81 25.91
CA GLY A 869 -35.94 -13.38 25.78
C GLY A 869 -34.76 -12.88 26.62
N ARG A 870 -33.93 -13.77 27.19
CA ARG A 870 -32.73 -13.43 27.96
C ARG A 870 -31.63 -14.44 27.68
N ILE A 871 -30.40 -13.97 27.44
CA ILE A 871 -29.31 -14.84 26.99
C ILE A 871 -28.95 -15.89 28.06
N ASN A 872 -28.62 -17.10 27.62
CA ASN A 872 -28.02 -18.13 28.46
C ASN A 872 -26.59 -17.72 28.88
N MET A 873 -26.14 -18.18 30.06
CA MET A 873 -24.73 -18.02 30.44
C MET A 873 -23.84 -19.07 29.75
N GLY A 874 -22.57 -18.73 29.52
CA GLY A 874 -21.52 -19.64 29.06
C GLY A 874 -21.30 -19.68 27.54
N ALA A 875 -20.38 -20.53 27.11
CA ALA A 875 -19.86 -20.67 25.74
C ALA A 875 -20.94 -20.71 24.65
N TYR A 876 -22.05 -21.40 24.93
CA TYR A 876 -23.14 -21.60 23.99
C TYR A 876 -24.22 -20.52 24.03
N GLY A 877 -24.21 -19.63 25.03
CA GLY A 877 -25.18 -18.54 25.12
C GLY A 877 -25.02 -17.56 23.96
N GLY A 878 -26.13 -17.19 23.33
CA GLY A 878 -26.12 -16.36 22.13
C GLY A 878 -25.83 -17.10 20.81
N THR A 879 -25.69 -18.43 20.84
CA THR A 879 -25.32 -19.25 19.67
C THR A 879 -26.48 -20.13 19.18
N PRO A 880 -26.44 -20.64 17.93
CA PRO A 880 -27.45 -21.59 17.42
C PRO A 880 -27.56 -22.91 18.20
N GLN A 881 -26.55 -23.23 19.01
CA GLN A 881 -26.45 -24.47 19.78
C GLN A 881 -26.87 -24.28 21.26
N ALA A 882 -27.31 -23.08 21.64
CA ALA A 882 -27.75 -22.82 23.00
C ALA A 882 -28.97 -23.65 23.39
N SER A 883 -29.01 -24.09 24.64
CA SER A 883 -30.16 -24.83 25.17
C SER A 883 -31.42 -23.96 25.21
N LYS A 884 -32.56 -24.55 24.86
CA LYS A 884 -33.84 -23.86 24.77
C LYS A 884 -34.45 -23.61 26.14
N SER A 885 -35.24 -22.56 26.24
CA SER A 885 -35.96 -22.15 27.44
C SER A 885 -37.24 -22.98 27.65
N PRO A 886 -37.53 -23.45 28.88
CA PRO A 886 -38.72 -24.26 29.20
C PRO A 886 -40.09 -23.68 28.84
#